data_AF-A0A2E9IKV4-F1
#
_entry.id   AF-A0A2E9IKV4-F1
#
_cell.length_a   1.000
_cell.length_b   1.000
_cell.length_c   1.000
_cell.angle_alpha   90.00
_cell.angle_beta   90.00
_cell.angle_gamma   90.00
#
_symmetry.space_group_name_H-M   'P 1'
#
loop_
_entity.id
_entity.type
_entity.pdbx_description
1 polymer ?
#
loop_
_entity_poly.entity_id
_entity_poly.type
_entity_poly.pdbx_seq_one_letter_code
_entity_poly.pdbx_strand_id
1 'polypeptide(L)'
;MAGHALARKLSASGLIFLMFIMSCGPLFQSTAQLDSDEISETSGRQSTLDVDCSGYKFEDLFYYDYADFNIEINNDWATAKMGATAFVNASNSAVVRENLDGLFDGIGGGNNSWMSTDEREAVRAIGPKCIADMDTRLGLREGIPHRGNVDWNDFEFVEDGIALDEVNLVPDNHPEERNCQNLNAQPGCKEVPVSITDNLQILMFVDEEQSNNVRFDQLPNTGSSNFTLALNVTNMSEAGLQLTFPAKQGLRMVNYSILDSATDADGVVTRSENTQLNAPEVTYLPDGRLKIFQAVSYAVSEYPIQRDLFIDFTTMAPETNEAPEWTSNAPSDGTVIPMLDGVSIVVAGERTETWATDDSGWSLDCTFSETGWGASLDGEGNLVVTKANSAASDSAEVECYVADPFGAKSVDSRNWTLGEVFTSTALLSATGDSIEFTVTPTGLVGEMAITAHAHQMSDAMGQMRSATVSSGASTLSLPLDGLSPGAVMVMGQAQNSNMLTLDFMLNFGLEKASLPPVIAVDQNLDGDNATWSATGLTFTLKGQVLDPDGETVTMSLSLCGYSTNNFDRVGSSWEIDVNIVSCSSQNPPVTTYDITLSATDESGTVSTFSVFVPDPYAANTVDDSDDSSGSSGGESEGMPGVSMLATLSIALLGAAVVSRKQREQ
;
A
#
# COMPACT_ATOMS: atom_id res chain seq x y z
N MET A 1 -0.56 -58.26 71.53
CA MET A 1 -0.37 -57.92 72.95
C MET A 1 0.54 -56.70 73.00
N ALA A 2 0.05 -55.57 73.54
CA ALA A 2 0.78 -54.34 73.91
C ALA A 2 1.64 -53.67 72.80
N GLY A 3 1.24 -52.53 72.23
CA GLY A 3 1.28 -51.22 72.91
C GLY A 3 2.68 -50.62 72.76
N HIS A 4 2.96 -49.87 71.69
CA HIS A 4 2.89 -48.40 71.71
C HIS A 4 2.45 -47.80 73.05
N ALA A 5 3.39 -47.17 73.77
CA ALA A 5 3.22 -45.91 74.49
C ALA A 5 4.41 -45.66 75.45
N LEU A 6 5.31 -44.72 75.14
CA LEU A 6 5.52 -43.50 75.94
C LEU A 6 6.67 -42.65 75.35
N ALA A 7 6.31 -41.71 74.48
CA ALA A 7 6.93 -40.37 74.40
C ALA A 7 5.95 -39.43 73.67
N ARG A 8 4.70 -39.41 74.16
CA ARG A 8 3.70 -38.38 73.88
C ARG A 8 3.83 -37.34 74.98
N LYS A 9 4.02 -36.08 74.60
CA LYS A 9 3.35 -34.88 75.16
C LYS A 9 3.99 -33.65 74.52
N LEU A 10 3.38 -33.19 73.42
CA LEU A 10 3.27 -31.80 72.92
C LEU A 10 2.92 -31.86 71.41
N SER A 11 1.70 -32.29 71.08
CA SER A 11 1.14 -32.22 69.71
C SER A 11 -0.24 -32.88 69.73
N ALA A 12 -1.30 -32.08 69.88
CA ALA A 12 -2.70 -32.44 69.59
C ALA A 12 -3.69 -31.31 69.93
N SER A 13 -3.36 -30.42 70.88
CA SER A 13 -4.26 -29.31 71.27
C SER A 13 -4.19 -28.08 70.35
N GLY A 14 -3.24 -28.04 69.40
CA GLY A 14 -3.08 -26.93 68.45
C GLY A 14 -3.88 -27.08 67.15
N LEU A 15 -4.24 -28.31 66.73
CA LEU A 15 -4.90 -28.53 65.43
C LEU A 15 -6.43 -28.46 65.46
N ILE A 16 -7.08 -28.61 66.63
CA ILE A 16 -8.54 -28.48 66.75
C ILE A 16 -8.98 -27.01 66.85
N PHE A 17 -8.09 -26.11 67.30
CA PHE A 17 -8.37 -24.67 67.30
C PHE A 17 -8.18 -24.04 65.91
N LEU A 18 -7.38 -24.66 65.03
CA LEU A 18 -7.14 -24.18 63.67
C LEU A 18 -8.24 -24.57 62.66
N MET A 19 -9.07 -25.58 62.96
CA MET A 19 -10.16 -26.02 62.07
C MET A 19 -11.53 -25.38 62.34
N PHE A 20 -11.69 -24.60 63.41
CA PHE A 20 -12.95 -23.89 63.69
C PHE A 20 -13.00 -22.44 63.18
N ILE A 21 -11.89 -21.92 62.60
CA ILE A 21 -11.80 -20.54 62.12
C ILE A 21 -11.99 -20.45 60.58
N MET A 22 -12.15 -21.60 59.89
CA MET A 22 -12.23 -21.66 58.41
C MET A 22 -13.65 -21.81 57.84
N SER A 23 -14.70 -21.45 58.59
CA SER A 23 -16.09 -21.49 58.10
C SER A 23 -16.94 -20.33 58.64
N CYS A 24 -16.81 -19.16 58.02
CA CYS A 24 -17.78 -18.06 57.87
C CYS A 24 -17.04 -16.72 57.73
N GLY A 25 -17.25 -15.97 56.63
CA GLY A 25 -16.97 -14.52 56.57
C GLY A 25 -17.87 -13.73 57.53
N PRO A 26 -17.79 -12.37 57.63
CA PRO A 26 -17.65 -11.47 56.47
C PRO A 26 -16.87 -10.14 56.71
N LEU A 27 -16.82 -9.30 55.66
CA LEU A 27 -16.64 -7.83 55.62
C LEU A 27 -15.26 -7.18 55.96
N PHE A 28 -14.76 -6.48 54.93
CA PHE A 28 -13.98 -5.22 54.89
C PHE A 28 -12.58 -5.07 55.53
N GLN A 29 -11.69 -4.56 54.67
CA GLN A 29 -10.54 -3.66 54.87
C GLN A 29 -9.44 -4.07 55.85
N SER A 30 -8.25 -4.31 55.31
CA SER A 30 -7.01 -3.99 56.03
C SER A 30 -5.98 -3.37 55.10
N THR A 31 -5.66 -2.12 55.43
CA THR A 31 -4.44 -1.40 55.09
C THR A 31 -3.27 -1.96 55.90
N ALA A 32 -2.10 -2.13 55.27
CA ALA A 32 -0.78 -2.12 55.89
C ALA A 32 0.25 -2.04 54.75
N GLN A 33 0.72 -0.85 54.38
CA GLN A 33 1.81 -0.11 55.02
C GLN A 33 3.17 -0.82 54.85
N LEU A 34 3.95 -0.18 53.97
CA LEU A 34 5.34 -0.41 53.58
C LEU A 34 6.30 -0.28 54.77
N ASP A 35 7.38 -1.07 54.76
CA ASP A 35 8.59 -0.74 55.53
C ASP A 35 9.91 -1.14 54.83
N SER A 36 10.86 -0.21 55.00
CA SER A 36 12.34 -0.21 54.94
C SER A 36 13.16 -0.41 53.64
N ASP A 37 13.77 0.71 53.21
CA ASP A 37 15.22 1.02 53.00
C ASP A 37 16.08 0.20 51.99
N GLU A 38 17.01 0.72 51.18
CA GLU A 38 17.63 2.06 51.03
C GLU A 38 18.41 2.14 49.67
N ILE A 39 18.48 3.37 49.10
CA ILE A 39 19.51 3.99 48.22
C ILE A 39 19.62 3.63 46.71
N SER A 40 19.09 4.59 45.93
CA SER A 40 19.66 5.34 44.78
C SER A 40 20.40 4.63 43.64
N GLU A 41 19.80 4.67 42.45
CA GLU A 41 20.42 5.27 41.25
C GLU A 41 19.36 6.01 40.42
N THR A 42 19.82 7.02 39.69
CA THR A 42 19.07 8.10 39.06
C THR A 42 18.44 7.74 37.72
N SER A 43 17.13 7.91 37.56
CA SER A 43 16.47 8.25 36.28
C SER A 43 15.01 8.59 36.55
N GLY A 44 14.60 9.83 36.27
CA GLY A 44 13.19 10.20 36.24
C GLY A 44 12.57 9.75 34.93
N ARG A 45 11.64 8.80 34.99
CA ARG A 45 10.54 8.61 34.02
C ARG A 45 9.62 7.47 34.48
N GLN A 46 8.34 7.64 34.21
CA GLN A 46 7.19 6.75 34.45
C GLN A 46 6.67 6.64 35.89
N SER A 47 5.78 7.57 36.24
CA SER A 47 4.59 7.21 36.99
C SER A 47 3.48 6.95 35.98
N THR A 48 2.92 5.75 36.05
CA THR A 48 1.81 5.20 35.25
C THR A 48 0.65 6.19 35.08
N LEU A 49 0.41 6.65 33.84
CA LEU A 49 -0.90 7.17 33.44
C LEU A 49 -1.80 5.95 33.23
N ASP A 50 -2.45 5.53 34.32
CA ASP A 50 -3.52 4.53 34.29
C ASP A 50 -4.79 5.29 33.89
N VAL A 51 -5.14 5.27 32.60
CA VAL A 51 -6.32 5.96 32.07
C VAL A 51 -7.48 4.97 32.12
N ASP A 52 -8.30 5.09 33.16
CA ASP A 52 -9.52 4.28 33.32
C ASP A 52 -10.58 4.74 32.33
N CYS A 53 -10.73 3.99 31.23
CA CYS A 53 -11.74 4.20 30.22
C CYS A 53 -12.95 3.27 30.39
N SER A 54 -13.11 2.65 31.56
CA SER A 54 -14.21 1.74 31.83
C SER A 54 -15.57 2.44 31.72
N GLY A 55 -16.50 1.79 31.02
CA GLY A 55 -17.85 2.31 30.77
C GLY A 55 -17.96 3.33 29.65
N TYR A 56 -16.85 3.75 29.04
CA TYR A 56 -16.86 4.42 27.74
C TYR A 56 -16.94 3.38 26.62
N LYS A 57 -17.49 3.82 25.48
CA LYS A 57 -17.52 3.05 24.25
C LYS A 57 -16.64 3.75 23.22
N PHE A 58 -16.21 3.04 22.18
CA PHE A 58 -15.28 3.59 21.19
C PHE A 58 -15.80 4.90 20.56
N GLU A 59 -17.12 5.03 20.36
CA GLU A 59 -17.76 6.22 19.78
C GLU A 59 -17.85 7.40 20.76
N ASP A 60 -17.69 7.15 22.06
CA ASP A 60 -17.71 8.19 23.09
C ASP A 60 -16.34 8.86 23.26
N LEU A 61 -15.28 8.32 22.63
CA LEU A 61 -13.92 8.83 22.70
C LEU A 61 -13.75 10.17 21.95
N PHE A 62 -14.33 10.30 20.76
CA PHE A 62 -14.18 11.48 19.92
C PHE A 62 -15.30 11.59 18.88
N TYR A 63 -15.54 12.81 18.41
CA TYR A 63 -16.52 13.07 17.35
C TYR A 63 -16.03 12.51 16.02
N TYR A 64 -16.93 11.88 15.27
CA TYR A 64 -16.68 11.45 13.91
C TYR A 64 -17.91 11.74 13.03
N ASP A 65 -17.66 11.90 11.74
CA ASP A 65 -18.70 12.09 10.73
C ASP A 65 -19.16 10.75 10.15
N TYR A 66 -18.23 9.82 9.98
CA TYR A 66 -18.51 8.44 9.60
C TYR A 66 -17.50 7.49 10.24
N ALA A 67 -17.94 6.31 10.66
CA ALA A 67 -17.06 5.26 11.16
C ALA A 67 -17.31 3.94 10.43
N ASP A 68 -16.24 3.23 10.09
CA ASP A 68 -16.28 1.87 9.56
C ASP A 68 -15.66 0.91 10.55
N PHE A 69 -16.37 -0.18 10.84
CA PHE A 69 -15.93 -1.26 11.71
C PHE A 69 -15.89 -2.55 10.91
N ASN A 70 -14.71 -3.14 10.77
CA ASN A 70 -14.52 -4.41 10.08
C ASN A 70 -14.07 -5.48 11.08
N ILE A 71 -14.94 -6.47 11.30
CA ILE A 71 -14.75 -7.54 12.28
C ILE A 71 -14.65 -8.85 11.52
N GLU A 72 -13.55 -9.56 11.73
CA GLU A 72 -13.30 -10.90 11.21
C GLU A 72 -13.15 -11.86 12.38
N ILE A 73 -14.11 -12.78 12.55
CA ILE A 73 -14.00 -13.84 13.55
C ILE A 73 -13.03 -14.90 13.03
N ASN A 74 -12.08 -15.31 13.87
CA ASN A 74 -11.07 -16.31 13.51
C ASN A 74 -11.62 -17.74 13.55
N ASN A 75 -10.93 -18.67 12.88
CA ASN A 75 -11.32 -20.08 12.76
C ASN A 75 -11.46 -20.82 14.10
N ASP A 76 -10.89 -20.28 15.18
CA ASP A 76 -11.02 -20.84 16.53
C ASP A 76 -12.41 -20.59 17.16
N TRP A 77 -13.21 -19.68 16.59
CA TRP A 77 -14.49 -19.24 17.16
C TRP A 77 -14.36 -18.73 18.61
N ALA A 78 -13.22 -18.10 18.93
CA ALA A 78 -12.90 -17.55 20.25
C ALA A 78 -12.17 -16.19 20.15
N THR A 79 -11.56 -15.90 19.02
CA THR A 79 -10.86 -14.63 18.77
C THR A 79 -11.38 -13.94 17.52
N ALA A 80 -11.17 -12.64 17.43
CA ALA A 80 -11.51 -11.84 16.26
C ALA A 80 -10.49 -10.73 16.01
N LYS A 81 -10.43 -10.30 14.75
CA LYS A 81 -9.71 -9.12 14.30
C LYS A 81 -10.73 -8.02 14.08
N MET A 82 -10.56 -6.89 14.74
CA MET A 82 -11.40 -5.72 14.58
C MET A 82 -10.55 -4.57 14.07
N GLY A 83 -10.80 -4.15 12.83
CA GLY A 83 -10.35 -2.86 12.32
C GLY A 83 -11.43 -1.82 12.54
N ALA A 84 -11.05 -0.59 12.90
CA ALA A 84 -11.96 0.54 12.91
C ALA A 84 -11.32 1.75 12.25
N THR A 85 -12.06 2.45 11.41
CA THR A 85 -11.63 3.72 10.82
C THR A 85 -12.69 4.77 11.06
N ALA A 86 -12.31 5.85 11.74
CA ALA A 86 -13.17 6.99 11.95
C ALA A 86 -12.73 8.18 11.10
N PHE A 87 -13.66 8.72 10.32
CA PHE A 87 -13.46 9.86 9.44
C PHE A 87 -14.02 11.11 10.10
N VAL A 88 -13.20 12.15 10.18
CA VAL A 88 -13.57 13.42 10.83
C VAL A 88 -13.29 14.58 9.88
N ASN A 89 -14.31 15.37 9.58
CA ASN A 89 -14.24 16.47 8.62
C ASN A 89 -14.25 17.84 9.29
N ALA A 90 -13.69 18.82 8.57
CA ALA A 90 -13.88 20.25 8.82
C ALA A 90 -13.83 20.65 10.30
N SER A 91 -14.92 21.19 10.85
CA SER A 91 -14.99 21.67 12.22
C SER A 91 -14.89 20.58 13.28
N ASN A 92 -15.32 19.35 12.97
CA ASN A 92 -15.22 18.25 13.92
C ASN A 92 -13.76 17.85 14.13
N SER A 93 -12.91 17.99 13.10
CA SER A 93 -11.48 17.68 13.19
C SER A 93 -10.76 18.60 14.19
N ALA A 94 -11.17 19.87 14.27
CA ALA A 94 -10.64 20.82 15.27
C ALA A 94 -11.02 20.40 16.69
N VAL A 95 -12.28 19.98 16.90
CA VAL A 95 -12.78 19.50 18.20
C VAL A 95 -12.03 18.24 18.64
N VAL A 96 -11.77 17.31 17.72
CA VAL A 96 -10.99 16.09 18.03
C VAL A 96 -9.56 16.44 18.45
N ARG A 97 -8.88 17.36 17.74
CA ARG A 97 -7.54 17.83 18.14
C ARG A 97 -7.55 18.51 19.50
N GLU A 98 -8.55 19.34 19.78
CA GLU A 98 -8.71 20.02 21.07
C GLU A 98 -8.93 19.00 22.22
N ASN A 99 -9.76 17.99 22.00
CA ASN A 99 -10.00 16.93 22.98
C ASN A 99 -8.74 16.10 23.25
N LEU A 100 -7.99 15.73 22.20
CA LEU A 100 -6.76 14.95 22.33
C LEU A 100 -5.63 15.78 22.96
N ASP A 101 -5.52 17.09 22.65
CA ASP A 101 -4.57 18.00 23.33
C ASP A 101 -4.90 18.11 24.83
N GLY A 102 -6.19 18.22 25.15
CA GLY A 102 -6.67 18.25 26.54
C GLY A 102 -6.35 16.99 27.35
N LEU A 103 -6.20 15.83 26.72
CA LEU A 103 -5.86 14.56 27.39
C LEU A 103 -4.48 14.60 28.05
N PHE A 104 -3.56 15.44 27.56
CA PHE A 104 -2.19 15.54 28.05
C PHE A 104 -1.97 16.71 29.03
N ASP A 105 -3.04 17.27 29.61
CA ASP A 105 -2.95 18.35 30.61
C ASP A 105 -1.98 18.01 31.76
N GLY A 106 -0.99 18.88 31.97
CA GLY A 106 0.05 18.70 32.99
C GLY A 106 1.31 17.94 32.53
N ILE A 107 1.37 17.47 31.28
CA ILE A 107 2.59 16.95 30.63
C ILE A 107 3.22 18.08 29.81
N GLY A 108 4.55 18.09 29.67
CA GLY A 108 5.25 19.11 28.89
C GLY A 108 4.88 19.05 27.41
N GLY A 109 3.89 19.84 27.01
CA GLY A 109 3.32 19.88 25.67
C GLY A 109 1.81 19.95 25.65
N GLY A 110 1.15 19.21 26.54
CA GLY A 110 -0.29 19.09 26.52
C GLY A 110 -1.06 20.32 26.96
N ASN A 111 -2.30 20.39 26.50
CA ASN A 111 -3.30 21.41 26.79
C ASN A 111 -2.78 22.83 26.52
N ASN A 112 -2.04 23.00 25.42
CA ASN A 112 -1.43 24.27 25.03
C ASN A 112 -2.09 24.88 23.78
N SER A 113 -3.17 24.26 23.27
CA SER A 113 -3.86 24.59 22.02
C SER A 113 -3.09 24.25 20.74
N TRP A 114 -2.07 23.41 20.83
CA TRP A 114 -1.29 22.89 19.71
C TRP A 114 -1.19 21.38 19.82
N MET A 115 -1.50 20.68 18.73
CA MET A 115 -1.30 19.25 18.62
C MET A 115 0.07 18.98 18.02
N SER A 116 0.91 18.24 18.74
CA SER A 116 2.27 17.92 18.35
C SER A 116 2.46 16.45 17.93
N THR A 117 3.50 16.19 17.13
CA THR A 117 3.89 14.82 16.77
C THR A 117 4.25 13.99 18.00
N ASP A 118 4.79 14.60 19.06
CA ASP A 118 5.11 13.89 20.31
C ASP A 118 3.83 13.47 21.06
N GLU A 119 2.79 14.29 21.07
CA GLU A 119 1.47 13.96 21.65
C GLU A 119 0.76 12.89 20.85
N ARG A 120 0.81 12.96 19.51
CA ARG A 120 0.34 11.88 18.66
C ARG A 120 0.97 10.54 19.04
N GLU A 121 2.29 10.46 19.16
CA GLU A 121 2.94 9.20 19.55
C GLU A 121 2.53 8.75 20.96
N ALA A 122 2.26 9.70 21.87
CA ALA A 122 1.71 9.39 23.18
C ALA A 122 0.28 8.84 23.12
N VAL A 123 -0.58 9.34 22.21
CA VAL A 123 -1.92 8.79 21.95
C VAL A 123 -1.79 7.34 21.46
N ARG A 124 -0.87 7.06 20.53
CA ARG A 124 -0.63 5.69 20.05
C ARG A 124 -0.14 4.75 21.15
N ALA A 125 0.64 5.26 22.10
CA ALA A 125 1.17 4.45 23.20
C ALA A 125 0.16 4.20 24.35
N ILE A 126 -0.79 5.11 24.58
CA ILE A 126 -1.74 5.04 25.70
C ILE A 126 -3.11 4.54 25.23
N GLY A 127 -3.50 4.86 24.01
CA GLY A 127 -4.79 4.51 23.43
C GLY A 127 -5.17 3.02 23.53
N PRO A 128 -4.26 2.06 23.26
CA PRO A 128 -4.57 0.64 23.42
C PRO A 128 -5.08 0.24 24.81
N LYS A 129 -4.53 0.84 25.88
CA LYS A 129 -4.98 0.60 27.26
C LYS A 129 -6.39 1.09 27.50
N CYS A 130 -6.67 2.30 27.04
CA CYS A 130 -7.98 2.91 27.15
C CYS A 130 -9.03 2.08 26.39
N ILE A 131 -8.71 1.64 25.16
CA ILE A 131 -9.62 0.82 24.35
C ILE A 131 -9.82 -0.57 24.98
N ALA A 132 -8.78 -1.17 25.57
CA ALA A 132 -8.88 -2.46 26.24
C ALA A 132 -9.93 -2.50 27.37
N ASP A 133 -10.17 -1.36 28.03
CA ASP A 133 -11.16 -1.22 29.10
C ASP A 133 -12.59 -0.91 28.60
N MET A 134 -12.81 -0.75 27.28
CA MET A 134 -14.10 -0.38 26.69
C MET A 134 -15.02 -1.56 26.39
N ASP A 135 -16.32 -1.26 26.35
CA ASP A 135 -17.36 -2.18 25.87
C ASP A 135 -17.43 -2.16 24.33
N THR A 136 -17.29 -3.34 23.71
CA THR A 136 -17.38 -3.54 22.25
C THR A 136 -18.81 -3.49 21.70
N ARG A 137 -19.83 -3.47 22.57
CA ARG A 137 -21.28 -3.50 22.24
C ARG A 137 -21.76 -4.78 21.55
N LEU A 138 -20.89 -5.78 21.44
CA LEU A 138 -21.12 -7.01 20.67
C LEU A 138 -21.21 -8.19 21.60
N GLY A 139 -22.23 -9.01 21.39
CA GLY A 139 -22.43 -10.25 22.13
C GLY A 139 -22.87 -11.37 21.22
N LEU A 140 -22.34 -12.58 21.44
CA LEU A 140 -22.83 -13.80 20.81
C LEU A 140 -23.55 -14.68 21.81
N ARG A 141 -24.50 -15.48 21.35
CA ARG A 141 -25.11 -16.50 22.21
C ARG A 141 -25.65 -17.67 21.42
N GLU A 142 -25.18 -18.88 21.73
CA GLU A 142 -25.71 -20.11 21.14
C GLU A 142 -27.13 -20.45 21.64
N GLY A 143 -27.86 -21.19 20.79
CA GLY A 143 -29.16 -21.75 21.09
C GLY A 143 -30.30 -21.12 20.27
N ILE A 144 -31.49 -21.12 20.87
CA ILE A 144 -32.67 -20.50 20.27
C ILE A 144 -32.48 -18.98 20.17
N PRO A 145 -33.13 -18.29 19.21
CA PRO A 145 -33.06 -16.84 19.09
C PRO A 145 -33.26 -16.12 20.44
N HIS A 146 -32.28 -15.31 20.83
CA HIS A 146 -32.31 -14.55 22.08
C HIS A 146 -32.65 -13.08 21.80
N ARG A 147 -33.35 -12.42 22.72
CA ARG A 147 -33.69 -10.99 22.65
C ARG A 147 -33.59 -10.36 24.04
N GLY A 148 -32.97 -9.17 24.11
CA GLY A 148 -32.84 -8.40 25.35
C GLY A 148 -31.78 -8.93 26.32
N ASN A 149 -31.98 -8.66 27.62
CA ASN A 149 -30.98 -8.91 28.66
C ASN A 149 -30.87 -10.40 29.02
N VAL A 150 -30.01 -11.08 28.29
CA VAL A 150 -29.46 -12.40 28.64
C VAL A 150 -27.98 -12.23 28.96
N ASP A 151 -27.38 -13.28 29.52
CA ASP A 151 -25.93 -13.34 29.72
C ASP A 151 -25.28 -13.54 28.34
N TRP A 152 -24.86 -12.45 27.72
CA TRP A 152 -24.24 -12.47 26.39
C TRP A 152 -22.78 -12.91 26.53
N ASN A 153 -22.28 -13.63 25.53
CA ASN A 153 -20.84 -13.85 25.40
C ASN A 153 -20.25 -12.62 24.72
N ASP A 154 -19.86 -11.66 25.55
CA ASP A 154 -19.43 -10.34 25.12
C ASP A 154 -18.04 -10.40 24.50
N PHE A 155 -17.84 -9.54 23.50
CA PHE A 155 -16.54 -9.37 22.87
C PHE A 155 -15.70 -8.45 23.75
N GLU A 156 -14.47 -8.84 24.04
CA GLU A 156 -13.52 -8.08 24.85
C GLU A 156 -12.32 -7.71 23.99
N PHE A 157 -11.89 -6.45 24.11
CA PHE A 157 -10.63 -6.01 23.54
C PHE A 157 -9.42 -6.66 24.23
N VAL A 158 -8.34 -6.84 23.48
CA VAL A 158 -7.06 -7.36 23.96
C VAL A 158 -6.01 -6.27 23.78
N GLU A 159 -5.57 -5.65 24.89
CA GLU A 159 -4.63 -4.51 24.91
C GLU A 159 -3.43 -4.72 23.97
N ASP A 160 -2.69 -5.81 24.16
CA ASP A 160 -1.48 -6.12 23.40
C ASP A 160 -1.74 -6.34 21.89
N GLY A 161 -2.99 -6.60 21.50
CA GLY A 161 -3.40 -6.80 20.11
C GLY A 161 -3.78 -5.52 19.37
N ILE A 162 -3.95 -4.39 20.06
CA ILE A 162 -4.45 -3.16 19.46
C ILE A 162 -3.28 -2.29 19.01
N ALA A 163 -3.27 -1.91 17.75
CA ALA A 163 -2.44 -0.85 17.23
C ALA A 163 -3.30 0.31 16.71
N LEU A 164 -2.79 1.53 16.90
CA LEU A 164 -3.46 2.77 16.51
C LEU A 164 -2.60 3.58 15.56
N ASP A 165 -3.24 4.19 14.58
CA ASP A 165 -2.63 5.14 13.66
C ASP A 165 -3.60 6.28 13.34
N GLU A 166 -3.09 7.30 12.65
CA GLU A 166 -3.82 8.49 12.27
C GLU A 166 -3.42 8.94 10.88
N VAL A 167 -4.33 9.64 10.21
CA VAL A 167 -4.01 10.45 9.04
C VAL A 167 -4.36 11.90 9.34
N ASN A 168 -3.39 12.81 9.13
CA ASN A 168 -3.53 14.26 9.25
C ASN A 168 -3.92 14.80 10.65
N LEU A 169 -3.77 14.05 11.74
CA LEU A 169 -3.85 14.60 13.10
C LEU A 169 -2.86 15.76 13.27
N VAL A 170 -1.63 15.58 12.77
CA VAL A 170 -0.65 16.65 12.54
C VAL A 170 -0.25 16.60 11.04
N PRO A 171 -0.89 17.39 10.16
CA PRO A 171 -0.62 17.34 8.73
C PRO A 171 0.80 17.84 8.39
N ASP A 172 1.47 17.13 7.49
CA ASP A 172 2.80 17.51 7.01
C ASP A 172 2.76 18.79 6.15
N ASN A 173 3.70 19.71 6.39
CA ASN A 173 3.85 20.96 5.65
C ASN A 173 2.61 21.88 5.73
N HIS A 174 1.84 21.80 6.82
CA HIS A 174 0.71 22.70 7.02
C HIS A 174 1.19 24.17 7.10
N PRO A 175 0.50 25.16 6.52
CA PRO A 175 0.93 26.57 6.55
C PRO A 175 1.14 27.16 7.94
N GLU A 176 0.45 26.60 8.94
CA GLU A 176 0.53 26.99 10.35
C GLU A 176 1.40 26.04 11.19
N GLU A 177 2.11 25.09 10.55
CA GLU A 177 3.07 24.20 11.22
C GLU A 177 4.23 24.99 11.83
N ARG A 178 4.64 24.59 13.04
CA ARG A 178 5.87 25.06 13.67
C ARG A 178 6.62 23.94 14.37
N ASN A 179 7.84 24.24 14.81
CA ASN A 179 8.59 23.33 15.66
C ASN A 179 8.01 23.33 17.08
N CYS A 180 8.01 22.16 17.73
CA CYS A 180 7.49 22.01 19.09
C CYS A 180 8.19 22.95 20.09
N GLN A 181 7.42 23.58 20.97
CA GLN A 181 7.94 24.58 21.92
C GLN A 181 8.37 23.98 23.27
N ASN A 182 8.24 22.66 23.45
CA ASN A 182 8.44 21.98 24.72
C ASN A 182 9.94 21.74 25.02
N LEU A 183 10.33 21.92 26.28
CA LEU A 183 11.73 21.82 26.75
C LEU A 183 12.40 20.44 26.55
N ASN A 184 11.66 19.40 26.14
CA ASN A 184 12.14 18.04 25.90
C ASN A 184 11.59 17.41 24.61
N ALA A 185 11.15 18.24 23.64
CA ALA A 185 10.61 17.72 22.39
C ALA A 185 11.66 16.91 21.60
N GLN A 186 11.23 15.86 20.91
CA GLN A 186 12.12 15.08 20.06
C GLN A 186 12.72 15.94 18.93
N PRO A 187 13.97 15.68 18.50
CA PRO A 187 14.54 16.37 17.34
C PRO A 187 13.66 16.19 16.10
N GLY A 188 13.17 17.31 15.54
CA GLY A 188 12.26 17.28 14.37
C GLY A 188 10.77 17.32 14.71
N CYS A 189 10.39 17.37 16.00
CA CYS A 189 8.99 17.48 16.42
C CYS A 189 8.29 18.71 15.81
N LYS A 190 7.11 18.46 15.24
CA LYS A 190 6.24 19.48 14.62
C LYS A 190 4.92 19.57 15.36
N GLU A 191 4.34 20.75 15.38
CA GLU A 191 3.02 20.99 15.95
C GLU A 191 2.19 21.95 15.11
N VAL A 192 0.88 21.75 15.13
CA VAL A 192 -0.14 22.57 14.44
C VAL A 192 -1.18 23.05 15.45
N PRO A 193 -1.83 24.20 15.24
CA PRO A 193 -2.84 24.66 16.18
C PRO A 193 -4.06 23.72 16.15
N VAL A 194 -4.67 23.43 17.30
CA VAL A 194 -5.85 22.53 17.36
C VAL A 194 -7.05 23.07 16.56
N SER A 195 -7.06 24.37 16.25
CA SER A 195 -8.12 25.04 15.49
C SER A 195 -8.09 24.76 13.98
N ILE A 196 -7.07 24.07 13.45
CA ILE A 196 -7.06 23.69 12.03
C ILE A 196 -8.21 22.75 11.70
N THR A 197 -8.67 22.80 10.45
CA THR A 197 -9.88 22.09 10.01
C THR A 197 -9.60 21.01 8.95
N ASP A 198 -8.32 20.69 8.76
CA ASP A 198 -7.88 19.61 7.89
C ASP A 198 -8.52 18.29 8.34
N ASN A 199 -9.17 17.63 7.39
CA ASN A 199 -9.82 16.34 7.62
C ASN A 199 -8.79 15.34 8.15
N LEU A 200 -9.19 14.59 9.17
CA LEU A 200 -8.34 13.57 9.79
C LEU A 200 -9.03 12.21 9.80
N GLN A 201 -8.23 11.17 9.97
CA GLN A 201 -8.70 9.81 10.20
C GLN A 201 -8.02 9.24 11.44
N ILE A 202 -8.76 8.45 12.22
CA ILE A 202 -8.21 7.65 13.33
C ILE A 202 -8.43 6.18 12.96
N LEU A 203 -7.35 5.41 12.99
CA LEU A 203 -7.32 4.02 12.57
C LEU A 203 -6.99 3.14 13.77
N MET A 204 -7.74 2.05 13.90
CA MET A 204 -7.46 0.94 14.79
C MET A 204 -7.31 -0.32 13.96
N PHE A 205 -6.28 -1.10 14.26
CA PHE A 205 -5.99 -2.36 13.57
C PHE A 205 -5.41 -3.37 14.57
N VAL A 206 -5.18 -4.57 14.06
CA VAL A 206 -4.47 -5.62 14.80
C VAL A 206 -2.99 -5.30 14.72
N ASP A 207 -2.32 -5.29 15.86
CA ASP A 207 -0.87 -5.15 15.97
C ASP A 207 -0.15 -6.21 15.12
N GLU A 208 0.94 -5.83 14.44
CA GLU A 208 1.64 -6.68 13.47
C GLU A 208 2.20 -7.97 14.08
N GLU A 209 2.47 -7.98 15.39
CA GLU A 209 2.98 -9.15 16.10
C GLU A 209 1.88 -10.07 16.64
N GLN A 210 0.61 -9.71 16.47
CA GLN A 210 -0.54 -10.41 17.04
C GLN A 210 -1.50 -10.98 15.99
N SER A 211 -2.26 -12.01 16.38
CA SER A 211 -3.26 -12.65 15.52
C SER A 211 -4.68 -12.10 15.68
N ASN A 212 -4.92 -11.34 16.75
CA ASN A 212 -6.23 -10.84 17.13
C ASN A 212 -6.09 -9.66 18.10
N ASN A 213 -7.11 -8.81 18.13
CA ASN A 213 -7.23 -7.71 19.09
C ASN A 213 -8.57 -7.73 19.85
N VAL A 214 -9.40 -8.75 19.56
CA VAL A 214 -10.65 -9.03 20.24
C VAL A 214 -10.71 -10.51 20.59
N ARG A 215 -11.35 -10.84 21.71
CA ARG A 215 -11.60 -12.21 22.18
C ARG A 215 -12.99 -12.33 22.79
N PHE A 216 -13.49 -13.55 22.87
CA PHE A 216 -14.75 -13.91 23.52
C PHE A 216 -14.67 -15.38 23.96
N ASP A 217 -15.61 -15.84 24.79
CA ASP A 217 -15.62 -17.25 25.17
C ASP A 217 -15.86 -18.13 23.93
N GLN A 218 -15.07 -19.18 23.75
CA GLN A 218 -15.24 -20.04 22.59
C GLN A 218 -16.67 -20.59 22.53
N LEU A 219 -17.36 -20.38 21.40
CA LEU A 219 -18.69 -20.93 21.22
C LEU A 219 -18.65 -22.47 21.33
N PRO A 220 -19.44 -23.10 22.22
CA PRO A 220 -19.36 -24.54 22.48
C PRO A 220 -19.46 -25.42 21.24
N ASN A 221 -20.25 -25.02 20.24
CA ASN A 221 -20.42 -25.75 18.99
C ASN A 221 -19.66 -25.13 17.81
N THR A 222 -18.82 -24.11 18.02
CA THR A 222 -17.98 -23.47 16.97
C THR A 222 -18.79 -23.12 15.73
N GLY A 223 -19.95 -22.47 15.95
CA GLY A 223 -20.89 -22.07 14.91
C GLY A 223 -21.72 -23.21 14.29
N SER A 224 -21.60 -24.46 14.77
CA SER A 224 -22.36 -25.62 14.25
C SER A 224 -23.79 -25.72 14.81
N SER A 225 -24.22 -24.76 15.61
CA SER A 225 -25.58 -24.66 16.15
C SER A 225 -26.16 -23.29 15.82
N ASN A 226 -27.46 -23.12 16.05
CA ASN A 226 -28.06 -21.79 15.99
C ASN A 226 -27.41 -20.88 17.03
N PHE A 227 -27.25 -19.61 16.68
CA PHE A 227 -26.78 -18.58 17.60
C PHE A 227 -27.35 -17.22 17.19
N THR A 228 -27.38 -16.29 18.13
CA THR A 228 -27.75 -14.90 17.90
C THR A 228 -26.53 -14.02 18.12
N LEU A 229 -26.31 -13.08 17.21
CA LEU A 229 -25.47 -11.91 17.43
C LEU A 229 -26.34 -10.76 17.92
N ALA A 230 -25.92 -10.10 18.99
CA ALA A 230 -26.48 -8.86 19.47
C ALA A 230 -25.47 -7.72 19.28
N LEU A 231 -25.98 -6.57 18.86
CA LEU A 231 -25.22 -5.33 18.72
C LEU A 231 -26.02 -4.17 19.33
N ASN A 232 -25.42 -3.45 20.26
CA ASN A 232 -26.01 -2.22 20.80
C ASN A 232 -25.56 -0.99 20.00
N VAL A 233 -26.40 -0.54 19.07
CA VAL A 233 -26.13 0.61 18.18
C VAL A 233 -26.59 1.96 18.74
N THR A 234 -26.83 2.01 20.04
CA THR A 234 -27.30 3.23 20.71
C THR A 234 -26.24 4.32 20.59
N ASN A 235 -26.64 5.52 20.16
CA ASN A 235 -25.76 6.67 19.98
C ASN A 235 -24.69 6.51 18.87
N MET A 236 -24.79 5.50 18.00
CA MET A 236 -23.90 5.37 16.84
C MET A 236 -24.46 6.19 15.67
N SER A 237 -23.98 7.41 15.51
CA SER A 237 -24.25 8.21 14.31
C SER A 237 -23.46 7.64 13.13
N GLU A 238 -24.11 7.49 11.97
CA GLU A 238 -23.49 7.16 10.67
C GLU A 238 -22.28 6.21 10.75
N ALA A 239 -22.53 4.91 10.90
CA ALA A 239 -21.46 3.91 10.86
C ALA A 239 -21.78 2.71 9.98
N GLY A 240 -20.74 2.12 9.39
CA GLY A 240 -20.79 0.83 8.70
C GLY A 240 -20.21 -0.25 9.59
N LEU A 241 -20.96 -1.34 9.78
CA LEU A 241 -20.45 -2.54 10.43
C LEU A 241 -20.36 -3.67 9.41
N GLN A 242 -19.15 -4.18 9.22
CA GLN A 242 -18.86 -5.39 8.47
C GLN A 242 -18.46 -6.51 9.42
N LEU A 243 -19.18 -7.63 9.40
CA LEU A 243 -18.85 -8.83 10.16
C LEU A 243 -18.62 -10.00 9.21
N THR A 244 -17.45 -10.64 9.32
CA THR A 244 -17.07 -11.80 8.51
C THR A 244 -16.85 -13.00 9.43
N PHE A 245 -17.59 -14.08 9.19
CA PHE A 245 -17.46 -15.33 9.94
C PHE A 245 -16.47 -16.30 9.27
N PRO A 246 -15.84 -17.22 10.03
CA PRO A 246 -15.12 -18.35 9.48
C PRO A 246 -15.99 -19.16 8.51
N ALA A 247 -15.35 -19.76 7.52
CA ALA A 247 -16.05 -20.62 6.57
C ALA A 247 -16.67 -21.79 7.33
N LYS A 248 -18.00 -21.86 7.30
CA LYS A 248 -18.76 -22.87 8.03
C LYS A 248 -19.90 -23.36 7.17
N GLN A 249 -19.87 -24.66 6.89
CA GLN A 249 -20.89 -25.28 6.06
C GLN A 249 -22.29 -25.02 6.61
N GLY A 250 -23.13 -24.47 5.76
CA GLY A 250 -24.52 -24.16 5.98
C GLY A 250 -24.80 -22.91 6.81
N LEU A 251 -23.77 -22.18 7.26
CA LEU A 251 -23.93 -20.97 8.05
C LEU A 251 -24.66 -19.90 7.24
N ARG A 252 -25.83 -19.49 7.70
CA ARG A 252 -26.62 -18.42 7.09
C ARG A 252 -27.35 -17.59 8.13
N MET A 253 -27.68 -16.35 7.76
CA MET A 253 -28.68 -15.57 8.47
C MET A 253 -30.08 -16.18 8.24
N VAL A 254 -30.85 -16.32 9.33
CA VAL A 254 -32.24 -16.80 9.28
C VAL A 254 -33.22 -15.66 9.45
N ASN A 255 -32.93 -14.76 10.39
CA ASN A 255 -33.79 -13.64 10.72
C ASN A 255 -32.98 -12.52 11.36
N TYR A 256 -33.54 -11.33 11.39
CA TYR A 256 -33.02 -10.21 12.16
C TYR A 256 -34.18 -9.47 12.84
N SER A 257 -33.86 -8.66 13.84
CA SER A 257 -34.81 -7.71 14.40
C SER A 257 -34.07 -6.55 15.03
N ILE A 258 -34.60 -5.34 14.87
CA ILE A 258 -34.06 -4.14 15.48
C ILE A 258 -35.08 -3.66 16.51
N LEU A 259 -34.65 -3.55 17.77
CA LEU A 259 -35.53 -3.20 18.88
C LEU A 259 -35.09 -1.87 19.49
N ASP A 260 -36.03 -0.94 19.54
CA ASP A 260 -35.94 0.30 20.30
C ASP A 260 -36.55 0.08 21.68
N SER A 261 -35.78 0.33 22.72
CA SER A 261 -36.16 0.25 24.12
C SER A 261 -36.10 1.63 24.77
N ALA A 262 -37.24 2.17 25.18
CA ALA A 262 -37.31 3.41 25.94
C ALA A 262 -37.67 3.13 27.40
N THR A 263 -36.98 3.79 28.33
CA THR A 263 -37.32 3.72 29.75
C THR A 263 -38.04 4.99 30.17
N ASP A 264 -39.31 4.85 30.54
CA ASP A 264 -40.11 5.97 31.05
C ASP A 264 -39.62 6.44 32.42
N ALA A 265 -40.03 7.65 32.83
CA ALA A 265 -39.65 8.24 34.12
C ALA A 265 -40.04 7.37 35.34
N ASP A 266 -41.04 6.50 35.19
CA ASP A 266 -41.50 5.55 36.21
C ASP A 266 -40.70 4.22 36.21
N GLY A 267 -39.66 4.10 35.37
CA GLY A 267 -38.82 2.91 35.24
C GLY A 267 -39.43 1.79 34.38
N VAL A 268 -40.53 2.07 33.67
CA VAL A 268 -41.16 1.11 32.75
C VAL A 268 -40.39 1.10 31.43
N VAL A 269 -39.93 -0.08 31.01
CA VAL A 269 -39.25 -0.27 29.72
C VAL A 269 -40.28 -0.65 28.66
N THR A 270 -40.45 0.22 27.66
CA THR A 270 -41.26 -0.06 26.48
C THR A 270 -40.35 -0.49 25.33
N ARG A 271 -40.64 -1.63 24.71
CA ARG A 271 -39.92 -2.14 23.53
C ARG A 271 -40.79 -2.05 22.29
N SER A 272 -40.24 -1.51 21.21
CA SER A 272 -40.87 -1.45 19.89
C SER A 272 -39.88 -1.90 18.82
N GLU A 273 -40.39 -2.52 17.77
CA GLU A 273 -39.58 -2.87 16.60
C GLU A 273 -39.29 -1.60 15.78
N ASN A 274 -38.03 -1.40 15.42
CA ASN A 274 -37.61 -0.32 14.55
C ASN A 274 -37.57 -0.83 13.11
N THR A 275 -38.41 -0.26 12.25
CA THR A 275 -38.49 -0.61 10.82
C THR A 275 -37.90 0.48 9.92
N GLN A 276 -37.24 1.50 10.49
CA GLN A 276 -36.65 2.60 9.74
C GLN A 276 -35.20 2.35 9.35
N LEU A 277 -34.47 1.57 10.14
CA LEU A 277 -33.15 1.09 9.75
C LEU A 277 -33.25 -0.03 8.72
N ASN A 278 -32.29 -0.03 7.79
CA ASN A 278 -32.19 -1.04 6.75
C ASN A 278 -31.89 -2.41 7.36
N ALA A 279 -32.40 -3.45 6.69
CA ALA A 279 -32.04 -4.83 6.98
C ALA A 279 -30.52 -5.03 6.83
N PRO A 280 -29.90 -5.95 7.60
CA PRO A 280 -28.52 -6.30 7.34
C PRO A 280 -28.40 -7.00 5.99
N GLU A 281 -27.40 -6.61 5.22
CA GLU A 281 -27.06 -7.20 3.93
C GLU A 281 -26.16 -8.41 4.14
N VAL A 282 -26.41 -9.48 3.40
CA VAL A 282 -25.70 -10.75 3.55
C VAL A 282 -25.04 -11.11 2.23
N THR A 283 -23.78 -11.48 2.28
CA THR A 283 -23.00 -11.89 1.12
C THR A 283 -22.14 -13.10 1.48
N TYR A 284 -22.16 -14.13 0.65
CA TYR A 284 -21.19 -15.20 0.74
C TYR A 284 -19.94 -14.81 -0.06
N LEU A 285 -18.80 -14.83 0.62
CA LEU A 285 -17.52 -14.62 -0.03
C LEU A 285 -17.14 -15.88 -0.82
N PRO A 286 -16.33 -15.75 -1.89
CA PRO A 286 -15.93 -16.88 -2.73
C PRO A 286 -15.13 -17.98 -2.00
N ASP A 287 -14.48 -17.65 -0.88
CA ASP A 287 -13.82 -18.60 0.02
C ASP A 287 -14.78 -19.36 0.95
N GLY A 288 -16.09 -19.14 0.81
CA GLY A 288 -17.14 -19.78 1.59
C GLY A 288 -17.44 -19.12 2.93
N ARG A 289 -16.81 -17.97 3.25
CA ARG A 289 -17.14 -17.19 4.44
C ARG A 289 -18.43 -16.41 4.28
N LEU A 290 -19.13 -16.20 5.39
CA LEU A 290 -20.32 -15.36 5.45
C LEU A 290 -19.93 -13.95 5.87
N LYS A 291 -20.18 -12.96 5.01
CA LYS A 291 -20.02 -11.54 5.30
C LYS A 291 -21.39 -10.89 5.48
N ILE A 292 -21.49 -10.02 6.48
CA ILE A 292 -22.68 -9.25 6.80
C ILE A 292 -22.31 -7.80 6.86
N PHE A 293 -23.11 -6.95 6.23
CA PHE A 293 -22.98 -5.51 6.32
C PHE A 293 -24.22 -4.91 6.95
N GLN A 294 -24.02 -4.04 7.94
CA GLN A 294 -25.09 -3.26 8.55
C GLN A 294 -24.69 -1.79 8.57
N ALA A 295 -25.43 -0.97 7.84
CA ALA A 295 -25.40 0.47 8.02
C ALA A 295 -26.22 0.85 9.26
N VAL A 296 -25.63 1.62 10.17
CA VAL A 296 -26.28 2.11 11.39
C VAL A 296 -26.34 3.63 11.36
N SER A 297 -27.46 4.17 11.82
CA SER A 297 -27.62 5.60 12.03
C SER A 297 -28.51 5.82 13.24
N TYR A 298 -28.13 6.81 14.04
CA TYR A 298 -28.82 7.18 15.26
C TYR A 298 -28.87 8.70 15.34
N ALA A 299 -30.07 9.26 15.44
CA ALA A 299 -30.22 10.71 15.56
C ALA A 299 -30.13 11.13 17.03
N VAL A 300 -29.40 12.21 17.32
CA VAL A 300 -29.23 12.72 18.70
C VAL A 300 -30.58 12.99 19.38
N SER A 301 -31.61 13.36 18.62
CA SER A 301 -32.98 13.57 19.12
C SER A 301 -33.67 12.29 19.63
N GLU A 302 -33.18 11.11 19.24
CA GLU A 302 -33.70 9.82 19.70
C GLU A 302 -33.17 9.45 21.09
N TYR A 303 -32.07 10.06 21.54
CA TYR A 303 -31.54 9.81 22.89
C TYR A 303 -32.57 10.18 23.97
N PRO A 304 -32.81 9.33 25.00
CA PRO A 304 -32.03 8.15 25.42
C PRO A 304 -32.62 6.78 25.00
N ILE A 305 -33.26 6.67 23.83
CA ILE A 305 -33.79 5.38 23.35
C ILE A 305 -32.62 4.40 23.11
N GLN A 306 -32.63 3.25 23.78
CA GLN A 306 -31.68 2.19 23.50
C GLN A 306 -32.07 1.47 22.21
N ARG A 307 -31.12 1.24 21.32
CA ARG A 307 -31.32 0.51 20.07
C ARG A 307 -30.42 -0.71 20.00
N ASP A 308 -31.03 -1.89 19.91
CA ASP A 308 -30.35 -3.17 19.83
C ASP A 308 -30.72 -3.88 18.52
N LEU A 309 -29.70 -4.30 17.77
CA LEU A 309 -29.83 -5.16 16.60
C LEU A 309 -29.56 -6.61 17.01
N PHE A 310 -30.45 -7.51 16.63
CA PHE A 310 -30.28 -8.95 16.80
C PHE A 310 -30.28 -9.62 15.42
N ILE A 311 -29.29 -10.47 15.18
CA ILE A 311 -29.17 -11.27 13.95
C ILE A 311 -29.09 -12.73 14.34
N ASP A 312 -30.00 -13.55 13.83
CA ASP A 312 -30.07 -14.98 14.13
C ASP A 312 -29.46 -15.80 12.99
N PHE A 313 -28.62 -16.76 13.37
CA PHE A 313 -27.90 -17.65 12.46
C PHE A 313 -28.29 -19.10 12.65
N THR A 314 -28.13 -19.88 11.59
CA THR A 314 -28.25 -21.33 11.62
C THR A 314 -27.23 -21.98 10.69
N THR A 315 -26.94 -23.25 10.95
CA THR A 315 -26.24 -24.18 10.04
C THR A 315 -27.15 -25.33 9.58
N MET A 316 -28.41 -25.35 9.99
CA MET A 316 -29.38 -26.36 9.54
C MET A 316 -29.62 -26.22 8.04
N ALA A 317 -29.61 -27.29 7.26
CA ALA A 317 -29.87 -27.19 5.82
C ALA A 317 -31.16 -26.41 5.50
N PRO A 318 -31.18 -25.54 4.46
CA PRO A 318 -32.39 -24.86 4.05
C PRO A 318 -33.42 -25.87 3.50
N GLU A 319 -34.70 -25.50 3.51
CA GLU A 319 -35.78 -26.39 3.01
C GLU A 319 -35.63 -26.71 1.51
N THR A 320 -35.09 -25.75 0.77
CA THR A 320 -34.72 -25.87 -0.63
C THR A 320 -33.30 -25.34 -0.80
N ASN A 321 -32.46 -26.11 -1.47
CA ASN A 321 -31.14 -25.68 -1.89
C ASN A 321 -31.00 -26.04 -3.36
N GLU A 322 -30.80 -25.04 -4.21
CA GLU A 322 -30.44 -25.27 -5.61
C GLU A 322 -28.93 -25.47 -5.67
N ALA A 323 -28.48 -26.32 -6.58
CA ALA A 323 -27.05 -26.55 -6.73
C ALA A 323 -26.46 -25.45 -7.62
N PRO A 324 -25.22 -24.99 -7.36
CA PRO A 324 -24.58 -23.99 -8.18
C PRO A 324 -24.38 -24.51 -9.61
N GLU A 325 -24.52 -23.61 -10.59
CA GLU A 325 -24.38 -23.94 -12.01
C GLU A 325 -23.19 -23.20 -12.65
N TRP A 326 -22.41 -23.91 -13.46
CA TRP A 326 -21.38 -23.29 -14.30
C TRP A 326 -22.00 -22.39 -15.37
N THR A 327 -21.43 -21.21 -15.58
CA THR A 327 -21.81 -20.33 -16.69
C THR A 327 -21.01 -20.64 -17.96
N SER A 328 -21.33 -19.95 -19.06
CA SER A 328 -20.53 -20.00 -20.29
C SER A 328 -19.18 -19.27 -20.20
N ASN A 329 -18.94 -18.49 -19.14
CA ASN A 329 -17.69 -17.75 -18.94
C ASN A 329 -16.63 -18.60 -18.23
N ALA A 330 -17.03 -19.71 -17.59
CA ALA A 330 -16.08 -20.66 -17.02
C ALA A 330 -15.16 -21.24 -18.12
N PRO A 331 -13.87 -21.46 -17.83
CA PRO A 331 -12.97 -22.11 -18.77
C PRO A 331 -13.50 -23.50 -19.14
N SER A 332 -13.50 -23.81 -20.44
CA SER A 332 -13.93 -25.11 -20.94
C SER A 332 -13.03 -26.24 -20.44
N ASP A 333 -13.54 -27.47 -20.43
CA ASP A 333 -12.74 -28.65 -20.14
C ASP A 333 -11.50 -28.76 -21.05
N GLY A 334 -10.37 -29.11 -20.46
CA GLY A 334 -9.07 -29.19 -21.10
C GLY A 334 -8.35 -27.84 -21.25
N THR A 335 -8.90 -26.75 -20.72
CA THR A 335 -8.21 -25.45 -20.70
C THR A 335 -7.00 -25.50 -19.77
N VAL A 336 -5.89 -24.93 -20.23
CA VAL A 336 -4.71 -24.68 -19.41
C VAL A 336 -4.91 -23.39 -18.60
N ILE A 337 -4.81 -23.49 -17.28
CA ILE A 337 -4.73 -22.34 -16.40
C ILE A 337 -3.24 -22.07 -16.18
N PRO A 338 -2.69 -21.02 -16.81
CA PRO A 338 -1.26 -20.76 -16.80
C PRO A 338 -0.80 -20.26 -15.43
N MET A 339 0.41 -20.66 -15.06
CA MET A 339 1.07 -20.20 -13.84
C MET A 339 2.47 -19.68 -14.16
N LEU A 340 3.02 -18.90 -13.25
CA LEU A 340 4.42 -18.51 -13.20
C LEU A 340 5.01 -18.94 -11.86
N ASP A 341 6.29 -19.26 -11.84
CA ASP A 341 6.96 -19.64 -10.60
C ASP A 341 6.86 -18.52 -9.54
N GLY A 342 6.66 -18.91 -8.29
CA GLY A 342 6.47 -17.99 -7.15
C GLY A 342 5.14 -17.23 -7.12
N VAL A 343 4.25 -17.42 -8.10
CA VAL A 343 2.92 -16.78 -8.13
C VAL A 343 1.84 -17.76 -7.70
N SER A 344 1.14 -17.45 -6.61
CA SER A 344 0.03 -18.26 -6.09
C SER A 344 -1.33 -17.84 -6.63
N ILE A 345 -1.56 -16.55 -6.89
CA ILE A 345 -2.79 -16.04 -7.51
C ILE A 345 -2.67 -16.17 -9.03
N VAL A 346 -3.43 -17.09 -9.61
CA VAL A 346 -3.30 -17.44 -11.04
C VAL A 346 -4.43 -16.88 -11.89
N VAL A 347 -5.57 -16.54 -11.28
CA VAL A 347 -6.69 -15.85 -11.94
C VAL A 347 -7.31 -14.87 -10.96
N ALA A 348 -7.50 -13.63 -11.40
CA ALA A 348 -8.13 -12.58 -10.59
C ALA A 348 -9.63 -12.83 -10.35
N GLY A 349 -10.13 -12.38 -9.19
CA GLY A 349 -11.51 -12.51 -8.73
C GLY A 349 -12.57 -12.02 -9.71
N GLU A 350 -12.30 -10.89 -10.37
CA GLU A 350 -13.20 -10.32 -11.39
C GLU A 350 -13.51 -11.30 -12.54
N ARG A 351 -12.59 -12.20 -12.85
CA ARG A 351 -12.79 -13.23 -13.89
C ARG A 351 -13.53 -14.42 -13.32
N THR A 352 -13.12 -14.93 -12.15
CA THR A 352 -13.68 -16.13 -11.53
C THR A 352 -15.12 -15.93 -11.07
N GLU A 353 -15.50 -14.75 -10.60
CA GLU A 353 -16.87 -14.40 -10.17
C GLU A 353 -17.90 -14.75 -11.25
N THR A 354 -17.52 -14.61 -12.52
CA THR A 354 -18.40 -14.90 -13.65
C THR A 354 -18.49 -16.37 -14.02
N TRP A 355 -17.71 -17.27 -13.43
CA TRP A 355 -17.61 -18.68 -13.83
C TRP A 355 -18.81 -19.52 -13.42
N ALA A 356 -19.46 -19.20 -12.30
CA ALA A 356 -20.65 -19.90 -11.85
C ALA A 356 -21.66 -18.93 -11.22
N THR A 357 -22.87 -19.43 -11.03
CA THR A 357 -23.96 -18.69 -10.43
C THR A 357 -24.68 -19.58 -9.44
N ASP A 358 -25.07 -18.98 -8.32
CA ASP A 358 -25.91 -19.59 -7.29
C ASP A 358 -26.56 -18.48 -6.47
N ASP A 359 -27.77 -18.72 -5.97
CA ASP A 359 -28.49 -17.77 -5.12
C ASP A 359 -27.81 -17.59 -3.75
N SER A 360 -27.00 -18.56 -3.33
CA SER A 360 -26.32 -18.62 -2.03
C SER A 360 -24.80 -18.47 -2.14
N GLY A 361 -24.30 -18.03 -3.30
CA GLY A 361 -22.87 -17.98 -3.59
C GLY A 361 -22.25 -19.36 -3.80
N TRP A 362 -20.98 -19.39 -4.18
CA TRP A 362 -20.30 -20.62 -4.54
C TRP A 362 -18.79 -20.51 -4.32
N SER A 363 -18.15 -21.67 -4.22
CA SER A 363 -16.70 -21.84 -4.10
C SER A 363 -16.24 -22.96 -5.02
N LEU A 364 -14.92 -23.06 -5.27
CA LEU A 364 -14.34 -24.18 -6.00
C LEU A 364 -14.01 -25.34 -5.07
N ASP A 365 -14.50 -26.52 -5.41
CA ASP A 365 -14.08 -27.79 -4.81
C ASP A 365 -13.28 -28.59 -5.84
N CYS A 366 -11.96 -28.47 -5.75
CA CYS A 366 -11.01 -29.01 -6.72
C CYS A 366 -10.22 -30.19 -6.16
N THR A 367 -10.15 -31.27 -6.93
CA THR A 367 -9.34 -32.45 -6.62
C THR A 367 -8.23 -32.61 -7.65
N PHE A 368 -7.00 -32.73 -7.18
CA PHE A 368 -5.82 -32.95 -8.03
C PHE A 368 -5.53 -34.44 -8.20
N SER A 369 -5.14 -34.81 -9.42
CA SER A 369 -4.65 -36.16 -9.73
C SER A 369 -3.29 -36.46 -9.08
N GLU A 370 -2.53 -35.40 -8.76
CA GLU A 370 -1.18 -35.47 -8.22
C GLU A 370 -1.10 -34.91 -6.81
N THR A 371 -0.20 -35.46 -5.99
CA THR A 371 0.02 -34.97 -4.62
C THR A 371 0.84 -33.69 -4.62
N GLY A 372 0.53 -32.79 -3.67
CA GLY A 372 1.28 -31.54 -3.49
C GLY A 372 0.72 -30.35 -4.26
N TRP A 373 -0.45 -30.50 -4.87
CA TRP A 373 -1.20 -29.41 -5.47
C TRP A 373 -2.49 -29.13 -4.68
N GLY A 374 -2.89 -27.86 -4.64
CA GLY A 374 -4.17 -27.40 -4.09
C GLY A 374 -4.65 -26.16 -4.83
N ALA A 375 -5.97 -25.99 -4.93
CA ALA A 375 -6.59 -24.84 -5.55
C ALA A 375 -7.83 -24.45 -4.76
N SER A 376 -7.99 -23.16 -4.53
CA SER A 376 -9.12 -22.58 -3.82
C SER A 376 -9.35 -21.15 -4.29
N LEU A 377 -10.52 -20.59 -3.98
CA LEU A 377 -10.75 -19.16 -4.09
C LEU A 377 -10.40 -18.50 -2.75
N ASP A 378 -9.82 -17.30 -2.80
CA ASP A 378 -9.68 -16.45 -1.61
C ASP A 378 -10.94 -15.58 -1.39
N GLY A 379 -10.92 -14.72 -0.35
CA GLY A 379 -12.05 -13.87 0.01
C GLY A 379 -12.43 -12.82 -1.05
N GLU A 380 -11.53 -12.53 -2.00
CA GLU A 380 -11.77 -11.64 -3.14
C GLU A 380 -12.18 -12.43 -4.40
N GLY A 381 -12.21 -13.76 -4.32
CA GLY A 381 -12.49 -14.64 -5.45
C GLY A 381 -11.29 -14.98 -6.30
N ASN A 382 -10.08 -14.55 -5.96
CA ASN A 382 -8.91 -14.92 -6.73
C ASN A 382 -8.69 -16.43 -6.67
N LEU A 383 -8.41 -17.06 -7.81
CA LEU A 383 -7.98 -18.45 -7.85
C LEU A 383 -6.55 -18.54 -7.34
N VAL A 384 -6.40 -19.11 -6.15
CA VAL A 384 -5.10 -19.36 -5.51
C VAL A 384 -4.73 -20.82 -5.68
N VAL A 385 -3.52 -21.06 -6.17
CA VAL A 385 -2.96 -22.39 -6.37
C VAL A 385 -1.73 -22.55 -5.51
N THR A 386 -1.67 -23.67 -4.80
CA THR A 386 -0.56 -24.03 -3.93
C THR A 386 0.16 -25.24 -4.52
N LYS A 387 1.48 -25.13 -4.62
CA LYS A 387 2.39 -26.20 -5.04
C LYS A 387 3.37 -26.47 -3.90
N ALA A 388 3.31 -27.66 -3.29
CA ALA A 388 4.26 -28.07 -2.26
C ALA A 388 5.64 -28.31 -2.89
N ASN A 389 6.66 -27.60 -2.42
CA ASN A 389 7.96 -27.48 -3.10
C ASN A 389 8.71 -28.80 -3.35
N SER A 390 9.47 -28.80 -4.46
CA SER A 390 10.51 -29.72 -4.97
C SER A 390 10.14 -31.15 -5.40
N ALA A 391 8.99 -31.69 -4.98
CA ALA A 391 8.54 -33.04 -5.37
C ALA A 391 7.34 -33.06 -6.32
N ALA A 392 6.62 -31.94 -6.45
CA ALA A 392 5.51 -31.81 -7.37
C ALA A 392 6.01 -31.65 -8.82
N SER A 393 5.28 -32.28 -9.74
CA SER A 393 5.37 -32.11 -11.20
C SER A 393 5.32 -30.63 -11.62
N ASP A 394 5.74 -30.34 -12.86
CA ASP A 394 5.68 -28.98 -13.43
C ASP A 394 4.25 -28.57 -13.84
N SER A 395 3.35 -29.55 -13.96
CA SER A 395 1.94 -29.37 -14.26
C SER A 395 1.09 -30.45 -13.61
N ALA A 396 -0.15 -30.13 -13.28
CA ALA A 396 -1.11 -31.06 -12.70
C ALA A 396 -2.49 -30.95 -13.35
N GLU A 397 -3.16 -32.10 -13.52
CA GLU A 397 -4.56 -32.15 -13.89
C GLU A 397 -5.44 -32.01 -12.65
N VAL A 398 -6.45 -31.14 -12.74
CA VAL A 398 -7.43 -30.88 -11.69
C VAL A 398 -8.84 -31.13 -12.21
N GLU A 399 -9.67 -31.72 -11.37
CA GLU A 399 -11.12 -31.79 -11.55
C GLU A 399 -11.78 -30.89 -10.51
N CYS A 400 -12.56 -29.91 -10.95
CA CYS A 400 -13.23 -28.94 -10.09
C CYS A 400 -14.75 -29.03 -10.23
N TYR A 401 -15.44 -28.97 -9.10
CA TYR A 401 -16.86 -28.67 -8.99
C TYR A 401 -17.03 -27.26 -8.45
N VAL A 402 -18.18 -26.63 -8.74
CA VAL A 402 -18.63 -25.51 -7.90
C VAL A 402 -19.51 -26.06 -6.79
N ALA A 403 -19.28 -25.57 -5.58
CA ALA A 403 -19.98 -25.99 -4.39
C ALA A 403 -20.55 -24.76 -3.67
N ASP A 404 -21.82 -24.83 -3.31
CA ASP A 404 -22.44 -23.80 -2.48
C ASP A 404 -22.03 -23.98 -1.01
N PRO A 405 -22.27 -22.98 -0.15
CA PRO A 405 -22.01 -23.08 1.28
C PRO A 405 -22.81 -24.18 2.00
N PHE A 406 -23.89 -24.69 1.42
CA PHE A 406 -24.74 -25.75 1.98
C PHE A 406 -24.27 -27.16 1.59
N GLY A 407 -23.25 -27.26 0.74
CA GLY A 407 -22.62 -28.50 0.30
C GLY A 407 -23.29 -29.17 -0.90
N ALA A 408 -24.23 -28.50 -1.60
CA ALA A 408 -24.60 -28.99 -2.93
C ALA A 408 -23.52 -28.58 -3.93
N LYS A 409 -23.36 -29.40 -4.96
CA LYS A 409 -22.34 -29.27 -5.98
C LYS A 409 -22.98 -29.24 -7.35
N SER A 410 -22.34 -28.57 -8.29
CA SER A 410 -22.70 -28.63 -9.69
C SER A 410 -22.80 -30.08 -10.16
N VAL A 411 -23.75 -30.32 -11.08
CA VAL A 411 -23.95 -31.64 -11.68
C VAL A 411 -22.72 -32.04 -12.49
N ASP A 412 -22.14 -31.08 -13.22
CA ASP A 412 -20.97 -31.27 -14.06
C ASP A 412 -19.69 -30.78 -13.37
N SER A 413 -18.59 -31.47 -13.61
CA SER A 413 -17.23 -31.01 -13.26
C SER A 413 -16.56 -30.31 -14.44
N ARG A 414 -15.50 -29.55 -14.13
CA ARG A 414 -14.56 -28.97 -15.08
C ARG A 414 -13.18 -29.56 -14.87
N ASN A 415 -12.58 -30.06 -15.96
CA ASN A 415 -11.22 -30.56 -15.94
C ASN A 415 -10.26 -29.54 -16.53
N TRP A 416 -9.23 -29.15 -15.79
CA TRP A 416 -8.21 -28.20 -16.24
C TRP A 416 -6.81 -28.75 -16.04
N THR A 417 -5.84 -28.15 -16.72
CA THR A 417 -4.41 -28.40 -16.47
C THR A 417 -3.79 -27.13 -15.93
N LEU A 418 -3.17 -27.22 -14.75
CA LEU A 418 -2.45 -26.13 -14.12
C LEU A 418 -0.96 -26.36 -14.29
N GLY A 419 -0.19 -25.30 -14.53
CA GLY A 419 1.25 -25.43 -14.57
C GLY A 419 1.96 -24.22 -15.15
N GLU A 420 3.28 -24.23 -15.02
CA GLU A 420 4.11 -23.17 -15.57
C GLU A 420 4.16 -23.27 -17.09
N VAL A 421 3.85 -22.17 -17.78
CA VAL A 421 3.80 -22.12 -19.25
C VAL A 421 5.11 -21.67 -19.89
N PHE A 422 5.88 -20.86 -19.18
CA PHE A 422 7.23 -20.45 -19.56
C PHE A 422 8.07 -20.07 -18.36
N THR A 423 9.38 -20.22 -18.49
CA THR A 423 10.36 -19.54 -17.64
C THR A 423 10.89 -18.31 -18.37
N SER A 424 11.37 -17.31 -17.64
CA SER A 424 11.91 -16.10 -18.26
C SER A 424 13.14 -15.53 -17.56
N THR A 425 13.95 -14.84 -18.33
CA THR A 425 15.12 -14.09 -17.86
C THR A 425 15.18 -12.76 -18.60
N ALA A 426 15.61 -11.70 -17.94
CA ALA A 426 15.79 -10.40 -18.58
C ALA A 426 17.13 -9.80 -18.19
N LEU A 427 17.78 -9.15 -19.15
CA LEU A 427 19.02 -8.40 -18.97
C LEU A 427 18.94 -7.11 -19.79
N LEU A 428 19.67 -6.07 -19.39
CA LEU A 428 19.84 -4.90 -20.25
C LEU A 428 20.69 -5.26 -21.47
N SER A 429 20.37 -4.64 -22.61
CA SER A 429 21.19 -4.69 -23.81
C SER A 429 22.59 -4.14 -23.53
N ALA A 430 23.56 -4.48 -24.38
CA ALA A 430 24.93 -3.96 -24.22
C ALA A 430 25.03 -2.43 -24.30
N THR A 431 24.05 -1.79 -24.95
CA THR A 431 23.91 -0.34 -25.06
C THR A 431 23.09 0.28 -23.93
N GLY A 432 22.35 -0.52 -23.14
CA GLY A 432 21.49 -0.06 -22.05
C GLY A 432 20.18 0.60 -22.51
N ASP A 433 19.86 0.51 -23.79
CA ASP A 433 18.67 1.15 -24.41
C ASP A 433 17.42 0.25 -24.44
N SER A 434 17.58 -1.02 -24.09
CA SER A 434 16.52 -2.02 -24.19
C SER A 434 16.72 -3.16 -23.19
N ILE A 435 15.62 -3.83 -22.84
CA ILE A 435 15.63 -5.06 -22.06
C ILE A 435 15.57 -6.24 -23.03
N GLU A 436 16.56 -7.11 -22.99
CA GLU A 436 16.58 -8.40 -23.69
C GLU A 436 15.82 -9.44 -22.87
N PHE A 437 14.50 -9.48 -23.07
CA PHE A 437 13.58 -10.38 -22.38
C PHE A 437 13.52 -11.73 -23.10
N THR A 438 14.13 -12.74 -22.50
CA THR A 438 14.14 -14.11 -23.04
C THR A 438 13.10 -14.97 -22.35
N VAL A 439 12.22 -15.55 -23.15
CA VAL A 439 11.18 -16.48 -22.71
C VAL A 439 11.49 -17.88 -23.21
N THR A 440 11.48 -18.86 -22.30
CA THR A 440 11.68 -20.27 -22.61
C THR A 440 10.40 -21.06 -22.33
N PRO A 441 9.77 -21.66 -23.34
CA PRO A 441 8.53 -22.43 -23.14
C PRO A 441 8.80 -23.70 -22.35
N THR A 442 7.90 -24.08 -21.44
CA THR A 442 7.98 -25.35 -20.70
C THR A 442 7.51 -26.55 -21.53
N GLY A 443 6.74 -26.28 -22.59
CA GLY A 443 6.08 -27.29 -23.42
C GLY A 443 4.67 -27.67 -22.96
N LEU A 444 4.15 -27.03 -21.90
CA LEU A 444 2.77 -27.24 -21.43
C LEU A 444 1.73 -26.88 -22.51
N VAL A 445 2.00 -25.81 -23.26
CA VAL A 445 1.27 -25.44 -24.48
C VAL A 445 2.20 -25.57 -25.69
N GLY A 446 1.65 -26.01 -26.83
CA GLY A 446 2.47 -26.25 -28.03
C GLY A 446 3.03 -24.99 -28.68
N GLU A 447 2.33 -23.86 -28.52
CA GLU A 447 2.72 -22.54 -29.01
C GLU A 447 2.00 -21.46 -28.19
N MET A 448 2.62 -20.31 -27.97
CA MET A 448 1.99 -19.16 -27.32
C MET A 448 2.44 -17.85 -27.98
N ALA A 449 1.53 -16.90 -28.06
CA ALA A 449 1.84 -15.53 -28.44
C ALA A 449 2.11 -14.71 -27.18
N ILE A 450 3.25 -14.05 -27.12
CA ILE A 450 3.66 -13.20 -26.01
C ILE A 450 3.73 -11.77 -26.50
N THR A 451 3.14 -10.85 -25.75
CA THR A 451 3.27 -9.40 -25.90
C THR A 451 3.90 -8.85 -24.62
N ALA A 452 4.93 -8.01 -24.72
CA ALA A 452 5.62 -7.46 -23.55
C ALA A 452 6.18 -6.06 -23.83
N HIS A 453 6.38 -5.29 -22.77
CA HIS A 453 7.02 -3.97 -22.79
C HIS A 453 7.76 -3.71 -21.47
N ALA A 454 8.68 -2.76 -21.48
CA ALA A 454 9.29 -2.25 -20.26
C ALA A 454 8.32 -1.30 -19.53
N HIS A 455 8.26 -1.39 -18.21
CA HIS A 455 7.27 -0.70 -17.39
C HIS A 455 7.90 -0.12 -16.12
N GLN A 456 7.46 1.07 -15.70
CA GLN A 456 7.86 1.72 -14.45
C GLN A 456 6.65 1.93 -13.55
N MET A 457 6.88 2.02 -12.23
CA MET A 457 5.80 2.25 -11.24
C MET A 457 5.06 3.58 -11.40
N SER A 458 5.63 4.52 -12.17
CA SER A 458 4.97 5.78 -12.56
C SER A 458 3.97 5.60 -13.71
N ASP A 459 3.58 4.36 -14.02
CA ASP A 459 2.77 3.95 -15.18
C ASP A 459 3.37 4.29 -16.55
N ALA A 460 4.65 4.69 -16.58
CA ALA A 460 5.37 4.89 -17.82
C ALA A 460 5.63 3.55 -18.51
N MET A 461 5.31 3.47 -19.81
CA MET A 461 5.42 2.25 -20.61
C MET A 461 6.28 2.48 -21.85
N GLY A 462 7.22 1.56 -22.07
CA GLY A 462 8.01 1.47 -23.28
C GLY A 462 7.20 0.89 -24.45
N GLN A 463 7.84 0.80 -25.62
CA GLN A 463 7.16 0.26 -26.80
C GLN A 463 6.88 -1.25 -26.64
N MET A 464 5.63 -1.66 -26.88
CA MET A 464 5.25 -3.06 -26.88
C MET A 464 5.87 -3.85 -28.04
N ARG A 465 6.36 -5.04 -27.72
CA ARG A 465 6.87 -6.05 -28.64
C ARG A 465 6.04 -7.31 -28.55
N SER A 466 6.04 -8.09 -29.62
CA SER A 466 5.39 -9.38 -29.65
C SER A 466 6.28 -10.44 -30.26
N ALA A 467 6.12 -11.68 -29.79
CA ALA A 467 6.76 -12.85 -30.35
C ALA A 467 5.88 -14.08 -30.19
N THR A 468 6.02 -15.02 -31.12
CA THR A 468 5.46 -16.36 -30.99
C THR A 468 6.53 -17.29 -30.47
N VAL A 469 6.22 -18.02 -29.40
CA VAL A 469 7.12 -18.97 -28.74
C VAL A 469 6.52 -20.37 -28.84
N SER A 470 7.29 -21.35 -29.31
CA SER A 470 6.82 -22.72 -29.49
C SER A 470 7.72 -23.73 -28.79
N SER A 471 8.76 -24.23 -29.46
CA SER A 471 9.66 -25.28 -28.93
C SER A 471 11.03 -24.76 -28.48
N GLY A 472 11.37 -23.51 -28.82
CA GLY A 472 12.64 -22.88 -28.47
C GLY A 472 12.43 -21.57 -27.73
N ALA A 473 13.47 -21.16 -27.00
CA ALA A 473 13.49 -19.86 -26.37
C ALA A 473 13.42 -18.73 -27.43
N SER A 474 12.76 -17.64 -27.07
CA SER A 474 12.65 -16.44 -27.90
C SER A 474 13.04 -15.22 -27.07
N THR A 475 13.80 -14.31 -27.66
CA THR A 475 14.22 -13.06 -27.01
C THR A 475 13.52 -11.88 -27.66
N LEU A 476 12.81 -11.10 -26.86
CA LEU A 476 12.21 -9.83 -27.24
C LEU A 476 13.10 -8.69 -26.76
N SER A 477 13.51 -7.81 -27.66
CA SER A 477 14.22 -6.58 -27.31
C SER A 477 13.20 -5.46 -27.04
N LEU A 478 12.97 -5.19 -25.76
CA LEU A 478 11.96 -4.24 -25.26
C LEU A 478 12.61 -2.85 -25.10
N PRO A 479 12.26 -1.86 -25.93
CA PRO A 479 12.90 -0.55 -25.87
C PRO A 479 12.55 0.21 -24.58
N LEU A 480 13.53 0.94 -24.05
CA LEU A 480 13.39 1.80 -22.89
C LEU A 480 13.11 3.27 -23.23
N ASP A 481 12.88 3.57 -24.52
CA ASP A 481 12.60 4.92 -25.00
C ASP A 481 11.38 5.53 -24.30
N GLY A 482 11.54 6.74 -23.77
CA GLY A 482 10.47 7.47 -23.08
C GLY A 482 10.26 7.05 -21.62
N LEU A 483 11.10 6.16 -21.09
CA LEU A 483 11.16 5.85 -19.66
C LEU A 483 12.24 6.71 -18.99
N SER A 484 11.95 7.18 -17.78
CA SER A 484 12.89 7.93 -16.95
C SER A 484 13.94 6.98 -16.34
N PRO A 485 15.09 7.47 -15.89
CA PRO A 485 16.06 6.64 -15.18
C PRO A 485 15.47 6.02 -13.92
N GLY A 486 15.98 4.85 -13.52
CA GLY A 486 15.55 4.12 -12.32
C GLY A 486 15.01 2.72 -12.62
N ALA A 487 14.34 2.12 -11.63
CA ALA A 487 13.88 0.73 -11.71
C ALA A 487 12.91 0.50 -12.88
N VAL A 488 13.12 -0.59 -13.61
CA VAL A 488 12.29 -1.02 -14.74
C VAL A 488 11.91 -2.49 -14.61
N MET A 489 10.65 -2.79 -14.91
CA MET A 489 10.07 -4.13 -14.89
C MET A 489 9.61 -4.53 -16.30
N VAL A 490 9.31 -5.80 -16.49
CA VAL A 490 8.71 -6.31 -17.72
C VAL A 490 7.25 -6.62 -17.47
N MET A 491 6.35 -5.96 -18.21
CA MET A 491 4.91 -6.21 -18.14
C MET A 491 4.41 -6.74 -19.48
N GLY A 492 3.50 -7.70 -19.46
CA GLY A 492 3.04 -8.34 -20.69
C GLY A 492 1.88 -9.32 -20.51
N GLN A 493 1.55 -9.97 -21.63
CA GLN A 493 0.52 -10.99 -21.70
C GLN A 493 1.02 -12.20 -22.52
N ALA A 494 0.59 -13.40 -22.15
CA ALA A 494 0.77 -14.61 -22.94
C ALA A 494 -0.58 -15.26 -23.26
N GLN A 495 -0.76 -15.70 -24.51
CA GLN A 495 -2.03 -16.19 -25.04
C GLN A 495 -1.85 -17.45 -25.89
N ASN A 496 -2.77 -18.39 -25.75
CA ASN A 496 -2.96 -19.56 -26.62
C ASN A 496 -4.46 -19.91 -26.67
N SER A 497 -4.92 -20.57 -27.73
CA SER A 497 -6.34 -20.93 -27.88
C SER A 497 -6.89 -21.87 -26.82
N ASN A 498 -6.05 -22.71 -26.22
CA ASN A 498 -6.41 -23.69 -25.20
C ASN A 498 -5.92 -23.27 -23.81
N MET A 499 -5.63 -21.99 -23.61
CA MET A 499 -5.06 -21.44 -22.38
C MET A 499 -5.81 -20.17 -22.00
N LEU A 500 -6.04 -19.93 -20.72
CA LEU A 500 -6.44 -18.59 -20.28
C LEU A 500 -5.33 -17.58 -20.59
N THR A 501 -5.71 -16.35 -20.94
CA THR A 501 -4.73 -15.26 -21.03
C THR A 501 -4.01 -15.12 -19.68
N LEU A 502 -2.69 -15.19 -19.72
CA LEU A 502 -1.80 -14.92 -18.60
C LEU A 502 -1.35 -13.47 -18.69
N ASP A 503 -1.71 -12.66 -17.71
CA ASP A 503 -1.17 -11.32 -17.50
C ASP A 503 0.02 -11.42 -16.53
N PHE A 504 1.12 -10.73 -16.80
CA PHE A 504 2.30 -10.79 -15.95
C PHE A 504 3.02 -9.44 -15.80
N MET A 505 3.59 -9.23 -14.61
CA MET A 505 4.52 -8.16 -14.29
C MET A 505 5.71 -8.77 -13.54
N LEU A 506 6.88 -8.71 -14.16
CA LEU A 506 8.08 -9.41 -13.70
C LEU A 506 9.17 -8.40 -13.37
N ASN A 507 9.66 -8.48 -12.13
CA ASN A 507 10.77 -7.67 -11.65
C ASN A 507 12.07 -8.50 -11.67
N PHE A 508 13.00 -8.09 -12.52
CA PHE A 508 14.32 -8.72 -12.65
C PHE A 508 15.45 -7.91 -11.96
N GLY A 509 15.10 -6.87 -11.19
CA GLY A 509 16.07 -5.97 -10.56
C GLY A 509 16.86 -5.14 -11.57
N LEU A 510 16.23 -4.75 -12.67
CA LEU A 510 16.85 -3.95 -13.73
C LEU A 510 16.65 -2.46 -13.46
N GLU A 511 17.65 -1.66 -13.79
CA GLU A 511 17.62 -0.20 -13.65
C GLU A 511 18.06 0.45 -14.96
N LYS A 512 17.23 1.35 -15.49
CA LYS A 512 17.59 2.19 -16.62
C LYS A 512 18.56 3.27 -16.14
N ALA A 513 19.74 3.32 -16.73
CA ALA A 513 20.70 4.39 -16.49
C ALA A 513 20.23 5.71 -17.13
N SER A 514 20.64 6.83 -16.55
CA SER A 514 20.48 8.15 -17.15
C SER A 514 21.42 8.31 -18.36
N LEU A 515 20.89 8.86 -19.45
CA LEU A 515 21.63 9.21 -20.65
C LEU A 515 22.07 10.68 -20.57
N PRO A 516 23.35 10.99 -20.86
CA PRO A 516 23.84 12.36 -20.72
C PRO A 516 23.12 13.32 -21.68
N PRO A 517 22.91 14.59 -21.27
CA PRO A 517 22.32 15.61 -22.12
C PRO A 517 23.13 15.84 -23.41
N VAL A 518 22.49 16.28 -24.48
CA VAL A 518 23.14 16.65 -25.74
C VAL A 518 23.13 18.16 -25.90
N ILE A 519 24.31 18.76 -26.06
CA ILE A 519 24.50 20.20 -26.30
C ILE A 519 24.74 20.43 -27.81
N ALA A 520 24.05 21.40 -28.38
CA ALA A 520 24.29 21.90 -29.74
C ALA A 520 24.45 23.43 -29.71
N VAL A 521 25.33 23.96 -30.53
CA VAL A 521 25.62 25.41 -30.66
C VAL A 521 25.19 25.87 -32.05
N ASP A 522 24.41 26.94 -32.10
CA ASP A 522 23.92 27.51 -33.36
C ASP A 522 24.99 28.43 -33.99
N GLN A 523 25.08 28.40 -35.31
CA GLN A 523 25.91 29.33 -36.07
C GLN A 523 25.12 30.58 -36.45
N ASN A 524 25.80 31.73 -36.42
CA ASN A 524 25.24 32.98 -36.89
C ASN A 524 25.16 33.02 -38.43
N LEU A 525 24.63 34.13 -38.99
CA LEU A 525 24.46 34.29 -40.45
C LEU A 525 25.78 34.33 -41.22
N ASP A 526 26.90 34.61 -40.54
CA ASP A 526 28.25 34.66 -41.09
C ASP A 526 28.96 33.29 -40.98
N GLY A 527 28.31 32.29 -40.37
CA GLY A 527 28.85 30.94 -40.17
C GLY A 527 29.70 30.77 -38.91
N ASP A 528 29.79 31.81 -38.07
CA ASP A 528 30.55 31.78 -36.82
C ASP A 528 29.69 31.31 -35.64
N ASN A 529 30.31 30.67 -34.65
CA ASN A 529 29.63 30.13 -33.47
C ASN A 529 29.22 31.20 -32.45
N ALA A 530 29.61 32.46 -32.63
CA ALA A 530 29.39 33.54 -31.68
C ALA A 530 29.06 34.87 -32.37
N THR A 531 28.33 35.74 -31.68
CA THR A 531 28.04 37.10 -32.16
C THR A 531 28.70 38.12 -31.24
N TRP A 532 29.64 38.91 -31.76
CA TRP A 532 30.38 39.90 -30.98
C TRP A 532 29.59 41.19 -30.76
N SER A 533 29.68 41.76 -29.55
CA SER A 533 29.20 43.12 -29.29
C SER A 533 30.12 44.17 -29.93
N ALA A 534 29.61 45.37 -30.15
CA ALA A 534 30.35 46.45 -30.80
C ALA A 534 31.65 46.88 -30.06
N THR A 535 31.79 46.52 -28.78
CA THR A 535 33.00 46.79 -27.98
C THR A 535 34.05 45.70 -28.12
N GLY A 536 33.70 44.53 -28.68
CA GLY A 536 34.57 43.36 -28.79
C GLY A 536 34.98 42.75 -27.45
N LEU A 537 34.32 43.13 -26.34
CA LEU A 537 34.60 42.61 -24.99
C LEU A 537 33.56 41.59 -24.50
N THR A 538 32.46 41.46 -25.21
CA THR A 538 31.43 40.46 -24.94
C THR A 538 30.97 39.82 -26.25
N PHE A 539 30.63 38.54 -26.20
CA PHE A 539 30.01 37.83 -27.31
C PHE A 539 28.86 36.97 -26.78
N THR A 540 27.88 36.74 -27.64
CA THR A 540 26.71 35.92 -27.34
C THR A 540 26.85 34.56 -28.00
N LEU A 541 26.62 33.48 -27.24
CA LEU A 541 26.44 32.12 -27.74
C LEU A 541 24.96 31.74 -27.65
N LYS A 542 24.48 30.97 -28.63
CA LYS A 542 23.12 30.42 -28.65
C LYS A 542 23.16 28.97 -29.07
N GLY A 543 22.16 28.21 -28.67
CA GLY A 543 22.06 26.82 -29.07
C GLY A 543 20.89 26.08 -28.46
N GLN A 544 20.99 24.76 -28.47
CA GLN A 544 20.00 23.85 -27.90
C GLN A 544 20.65 22.88 -26.90
N VAL A 545 19.89 22.47 -25.90
CA VAL A 545 20.23 21.39 -24.98
C VAL A 545 19.03 20.48 -24.82
N LEU A 546 19.25 19.17 -24.94
CA LEU A 546 18.20 18.16 -24.88
C LEU A 546 18.66 17.01 -24.01
N ASP A 547 17.83 16.62 -23.06
CA ASP A 547 18.00 15.40 -22.30
C ASP A 547 17.25 14.25 -23.01
N PRO A 548 17.91 13.13 -23.35
CA PRO A 548 17.24 12.00 -24.00
C PRO A 548 16.13 11.35 -23.15
N ASP A 549 16.24 11.45 -21.83
CA ASP A 549 15.34 10.81 -20.86
C ASP A 549 14.23 11.74 -20.36
N GLY A 550 14.30 13.02 -20.75
CA GLY A 550 13.35 14.06 -20.37
C GLY A 550 13.63 14.69 -19.01
N GLU A 551 14.81 14.47 -18.44
CA GLU A 551 15.22 15.03 -17.15
C GLU A 551 15.51 16.54 -17.25
N THR A 552 15.45 17.23 -16.10
CA THR A 552 15.80 18.65 -16.04
C THR A 552 17.31 18.84 -16.15
N VAL A 553 17.75 19.65 -17.11
CA VAL A 553 19.19 19.91 -17.32
C VAL A 553 19.62 21.24 -16.71
N THR A 554 20.77 21.27 -16.05
CA THR A 554 21.49 22.48 -15.62
C THR A 554 22.71 22.71 -16.50
N MET A 555 22.95 23.94 -16.95
CA MET A 555 24.11 24.28 -17.79
C MET A 555 25.13 25.15 -17.05
N SER A 556 26.41 24.94 -17.39
CA SER A 556 27.51 25.81 -17.00
C SER A 556 28.45 26.04 -18.18
N LEU A 557 29.17 27.16 -18.15
CA LEU A 557 30.17 27.55 -19.13
C LEU A 557 31.46 27.86 -18.40
N SER A 558 32.58 27.29 -18.85
CA SER A 558 33.92 27.65 -18.38
C SER A 558 34.75 28.33 -19.47
N LEU A 559 35.40 29.42 -19.10
CA LEU A 559 36.31 30.19 -19.95
C LEU A 559 37.47 30.73 -19.10
N CYS A 560 38.72 30.49 -19.51
CA CYS A 560 39.93 31.04 -18.88
C CYS A 560 40.06 30.75 -17.37
N GLY A 561 39.54 29.60 -16.90
CA GLY A 561 39.54 29.20 -15.49
C GLY A 561 38.40 29.76 -14.64
N TYR A 562 37.48 30.54 -15.24
CA TYR A 562 36.25 31.01 -14.60
C TYR A 562 35.06 30.19 -15.10
N SER A 563 34.02 30.07 -14.27
CA SER A 563 32.77 29.39 -14.62
C SER A 563 31.55 30.27 -14.36
N THR A 564 30.54 30.18 -15.23
CA THR A 564 29.24 30.86 -15.10
C THR A 564 28.09 29.91 -15.44
N ASN A 565 26.92 30.16 -14.87
CA ASN A 565 25.68 29.42 -15.12
C ASN A 565 24.51 30.35 -15.51
N ASN A 566 24.81 31.60 -15.91
CA ASN A 566 23.81 32.62 -16.22
C ASN A 566 23.28 32.49 -17.66
N PHE A 567 22.62 31.37 -17.96
CA PHE A 567 21.98 31.12 -19.25
C PHE A 567 20.53 31.63 -19.24
N ASP A 568 20.14 32.34 -20.29
CA ASP A 568 18.75 32.65 -20.59
C ASP A 568 18.14 31.49 -21.38
N ARG A 569 17.22 30.74 -20.75
CA ARG A 569 16.64 29.50 -21.33
C ARG A 569 15.16 29.64 -21.61
N VAL A 570 14.73 29.17 -22.79
CA VAL A 570 13.33 29.02 -23.17
C VAL A 570 13.14 27.67 -23.87
N GLY A 571 12.53 26.70 -23.17
CA GLY A 571 12.43 25.33 -23.66
C GLY A 571 13.81 24.66 -23.78
N SER A 572 14.09 24.02 -24.93
CA SER A 572 15.40 23.45 -25.24
C SER A 572 16.43 24.49 -25.69
N SER A 573 16.02 25.71 -26.02
CA SER A 573 16.91 26.76 -26.48
C SER A 573 17.55 27.52 -25.32
N TRP A 574 18.83 27.88 -25.50
CA TRP A 574 19.61 28.64 -24.54
C TRP A 574 20.39 29.76 -25.22
N GLU A 575 20.61 30.84 -24.47
CA GLU A 575 21.43 31.99 -24.85
C GLU A 575 22.29 32.41 -23.66
N ILE A 576 23.54 32.83 -23.92
CA ILE A 576 24.43 33.34 -22.88
C ILE A 576 25.35 34.42 -23.43
N ASP A 577 25.44 35.53 -22.70
CA ASP A 577 26.42 36.59 -22.92
C ASP A 577 27.69 36.31 -22.12
N VAL A 578 28.80 36.16 -22.84
CA VAL A 578 30.11 35.81 -22.28
C VAL A 578 31.03 37.02 -22.33
N ASN A 579 31.67 37.34 -21.21
CA ASN A 579 32.61 38.45 -21.08
C ASN A 579 34.05 37.93 -21.00
N ILE A 580 34.94 38.44 -21.86
CA ILE A 580 36.33 38.02 -21.98
C ILE A 580 37.30 38.76 -21.04
N VAL A 581 36.82 39.71 -20.22
CA VAL A 581 37.65 40.49 -19.30
C VAL A 581 38.44 39.60 -18.34
N SER A 582 37.90 38.44 -17.96
CA SER A 582 38.57 37.41 -17.18
C SER A 582 39.83 36.82 -17.84
N CYS A 583 39.88 36.79 -19.17
CA CYS A 583 41.00 36.29 -19.97
C CYS A 583 42.11 37.34 -20.18
N SER A 584 41.86 38.62 -19.90
CA SER A 584 42.78 39.73 -20.17
C SER A 584 44.11 39.69 -19.40
N SER A 585 44.21 38.81 -18.39
CA SER A 585 45.39 38.62 -17.55
C SER A 585 46.35 37.51 -18.03
N GLN A 586 45.99 36.79 -19.10
CA GLN A 586 46.79 35.68 -19.63
C GLN A 586 47.93 36.19 -20.52
N ASN A 587 49.12 35.59 -20.35
CA ASN A 587 50.32 35.88 -21.13
C ASN A 587 50.90 34.55 -21.63
N PRO A 588 50.96 34.29 -22.96
CA PRO A 588 50.74 35.21 -24.09
C PRO A 588 49.26 35.60 -24.34
N PRO A 589 48.99 36.65 -25.16
CA PRO A 589 47.63 37.10 -25.49
C PRO A 589 46.79 35.99 -26.13
N VAL A 590 45.52 35.89 -25.71
CA VAL A 590 44.58 34.87 -26.20
C VAL A 590 44.17 35.20 -27.63
N THR A 591 44.54 34.35 -28.60
CA THR A 591 44.12 34.50 -30.01
C THR A 591 42.78 33.84 -30.32
N THR A 592 42.38 32.88 -29.48
CA THR A 592 41.12 32.12 -29.58
C THR A 592 40.64 31.79 -28.18
N TYR A 593 39.38 32.10 -27.87
CA TYR A 593 38.74 31.75 -26.62
C TYR A 593 38.22 30.31 -26.68
N ASP A 594 38.77 29.45 -25.83
CA ASP A 594 38.34 28.05 -25.65
C ASP A 594 37.30 27.99 -24.53
N ILE A 595 36.09 27.63 -24.90
CA ILE A 595 34.91 27.66 -24.04
C ILE A 595 34.45 26.23 -23.85
N THR A 596 34.36 25.78 -22.61
CA THR A 596 33.77 24.48 -22.29
C THR A 596 32.35 24.68 -21.76
N LEU A 597 31.36 24.31 -22.56
CA LEU A 597 29.98 24.16 -22.11
C LEU A 597 29.86 22.82 -21.39
N SER A 598 29.13 22.79 -20.29
CA SER A 598 28.79 21.58 -19.56
C SER A 598 27.30 21.57 -19.26
N ALA A 599 26.64 20.44 -19.50
CA ALA A 599 25.24 20.23 -19.16
C ALA A 599 25.14 19.02 -18.23
N THR A 600 24.40 19.16 -17.14
CA THR A 600 24.22 18.15 -16.11
C THR A 600 22.74 17.89 -15.92
N ASP A 601 22.29 16.66 -16.12
CA ASP A 601 20.89 16.27 -15.83
C ASP A 601 20.63 16.14 -14.31
N GLU A 602 19.37 15.84 -13.98
CA GLU A 602 18.91 15.67 -12.59
C GLU A 602 19.53 14.44 -11.91
N SER A 603 19.78 13.37 -12.68
CA SER A 603 20.50 12.17 -12.24
C SER A 603 22.01 12.39 -12.04
N GLY A 604 22.55 13.54 -12.45
CA GLY A 604 23.95 13.93 -12.28
C GLY A 604 24.88 13.52 -13.43
N THR A 605 24.38 13.02 -14.55
CA THR A 605 25.20 12.72 -15.73
C THR A 605 25.58 14.01 -16.44
N VAL A 606 26.81 14.08 -16.93
CA VAL A 606 27.39 15.32 -17.49
C VAL A 606 27.83 15.12 -18.93
N SER A 607 27.46 16.06 -19.80
CA SER A 607 28.06 16.22 -21.12
C SER A 607 28.82 17.53 -21.23
N THR A 608 29.89 17.52 -22.03
CA THR A 608 30.70 18.71 -22.30
C THR A 608 30.84 18.96 -23.79
N PHE A 609 30.89 20.23 -24.17
CA PHE A 609 31.07 20.67 -25.54
C PHE A 609 32.03 21.85 -25.62
N SER A 610 33.09 21.74 -26.43
CA SER A 610 34.07 22.81 -26.61
C SER A 610 33.74 23.68 -27.80
N VAL A 611 33.71 25.00 -27.59
CA VAL A 611 33.49 26.02 -28.62
C VAL A 611 34.72 26.90 -28.72
N PHE A 612 35.21 27.11 -29.95
CA PHE A 612 36.29 28.05 -30.23
C PHE A 612 35.72 29.33 -30.80
N VAL A 613 36.06 30.46 -30.19
CA VAL A 613 35.68 31.80 -30.66
C VAL A 613 36.95 32.63 -30.93
N PRO A 614 37.23 33.01 -32.19
CA PRO A 614 38.38 33.85 -32.53
C PRO A 614 38.31 35.24 -31.87
N ASP A 615 39.45 35.78 -31.44
CA ASP A 615 39.52 37.16 -30.95
C ASP A 615 39.40 38.15 -32.14
N PRO A 616 38.41 39.07 -32.13
CA PRO A 616 38.22 40.06 -33.19
C PRO A 616 39.39 41.03 -33.34
N TYR A 617 40.30 41.08 -32.36
CA TYR A 617 41.49 41.94 -32.36
C TYR A 617 42.81 41.18 -32.47
N ALA A 618 42.79 39.86 -32.68
CA ALA A 618 44.01 39.11 -32.94
C ALA A 618 44.70 39.69 -34.18
N ALA A 619 45.90 40.26 -33.99
CA ALA A 619 46.68 40.79 -35.07
C ALA A 619 47.06 39.64 -36.02
N ASN A 620 46.46 39.65 -37.22
CA ASN A 620 46.91 38.84 -38.35
C ASN A 620 48.38 39.15 -38.60
N THR A 621 49.27 38.31 -38.09
CA THR A 621 50.65 38.23 -38.59
C THR A 621 50.63 37.40 -39.86
N VAL A 622 49.98 37.94 -40.89
CA VAL A 622 50.16 37.45 -42.26
C VAL A 622 51.38 38.19 -42.79
N ASP A 623 52.50 37.47 -42.76
CA ASP A 623 53.72 37.84 -43.47
C ASP A 623 53.42 37.68 -44.97
N ASP A 624 53.06 38.80 -45.59
CA ASP A 624 52.75 38.88 -47.01
C ASP A 624 54.07 38.81 -47.79
N SER A 625 54.45 37.60 -48.19
CA SER A 625 55.57 37.36 -49.11
C SER A 625 55.12 36.55 -50.32
N ASP A 626 54.70 37.32 -51.30
CA ASP A 626 54.94 37.23 -52.74
C ASP A 626 55.20 35.86 -53.41
N ASP A 627 54.44 35.70 -54.49
CA ASP A 627 54.86 35.19 -55.80
C ASP A 627 54.54 33.74 -56.21
N SER A 628 54.23 33.73 -57.49
CA SER A 628 53.58 32.80 -58.39
C SER A 628 54.24 31.46 -58.67
N SER A 629 53.38 30.51 -59.09
CA SER A 629 53.54 29.33 -59.96
C SER A 629 52.79 28.15 -59.32
N GLY A 630 51.91 27.41 -59.99
CA GLY A 630 51.99 26.91 -61.34
C GLY A 630 52.20 25.40 -61.29
N SER A 631 51.14 24.65 -61.57
CA SER A 631 51.11 23.24 -62.00
C SER A 631 50.83 22.14 -60.97
N SER A 632 49.98 21.24 -61.45
CA SER A 632 49.31 20.08 -60.87
C SER A 632 50.20 18.90 -60.46
N GLY A 633 49.71 18.13 -59.49
CA GLY A 633 49.73 16.66 -59.55
C GLY A 633 50.18 15.94 -58.27
N GLY A 634 49.28 15.14 -57.66
CA GLY A 634 49.66 13.93 -56.93
C GLY A 634 49.30 13.84 -55.42
N GLU A 635 48.09 13.36 -55.15
CA GLU A 635 47.68 12.31 -54.19
C GLU A 635 48.09 12.30 -52.69
N SER A 636 47.02 12.36 -51.88
CA SER A 636 46.65 11.54 -50.70
C SER A 636 47.44 11.58 -49.38
N GLU A 637 46.78 12.14 -48.37
CA GLU A 637 46.61 11.71 -46.95
C GLU A 637 45.66 12.77 -46.32
N GLY A 638 44.49 12.55 -45.71
CA GLY A 638 43.82 11.38 -45.16
C GLY A 638 43.42 11.63 -43.69
N MET A 639 42.32 12.35 -43.41
CA MET A 639 41.62 12.35 -42.09
C MET A 639 40.16 12.86 -42.23
N PRO A 640 39.25 12.57 -41.28
CA PRO A 640 38.06 11.77 -41.54
C PRO A 640 36.79 12.64 -41.61
N GLY A 641 35.86 12.25 -42.47
CA GLY A 641 34.54 12.87 -42.55
C GLY A 641 33.75 12.63 -41.26
N VAL A 642 33.38 13.71 -40.58
CA VAL A 642 32.31 13.69 -39.59
C VAL A 642 30.99 13.55 -40.35
N SER A 643 30.23 12.56 -39.91
CA SER A 643 29.21 11.82 -40.63
C SER A 643 27.89 12.59 -40.81
N MET A 644 27.29 12.44 -41.99
CA MET A 644 25.89 12.78 -42.33
C MET A 644 24.83 12.17 -41.38
N LEU A 645 25.22 11.32 -40.42
CA LEU A 645 24.29 10.70 -39.46
C LEU A 645 23.78 11.68 -38.38
N ALA A 646 24.57 12.69 -37.99
CA ALA A 646 24.18 13.63 -36.93
C ALA A 646 23.07 14.61 -37.37
N THR A 647 23.05 14.99 -38.65
CA THR A 647 22.00 15.86 -39.22
C THR A 647 20.72 15.10 -39.54
N LEU A 648 20.79 13.79 -39.79
CA LEU A 648 19.63 12.93 -40.04
C LEU A 648 18.85 12.60 -38.77
N SER A 649 19.52 12.40 -37.62
CA SER A 649 18.86 12.12 -36.34
C SER A 649 18.09 13.32 -35.79
N ILE A 650 18.65 14.53 -35.87
CA ILE A 650 17.99 15.77 -35.41
C ILE A 650 16.75 16.10 -36.27
N ALA A 651 16.83 15.87 -37.58
CA ALA A 651 15.69 16.11 -38.49
C ALA A 651 14.53 15.12 -38.30
N LEU A 652 14.82 13.86 -37.95
CA LEU A 652 13.79 12.84 -37.71
C LEU A 652 13.07 13.02 -36.36
N LEU A 653 13.77 13.45 -35.32
CA LEU A 653 13.19 13.75 -33.99
C LEU A 653 12.30 15.01 -34.02
N GLY A 654 12.69 16.04 -34.77
CA GLY A 654 11.87 17.25 -34.96
C GLY A 654 10.54 16.97 -35.67
N ALA A 655 10.50 16.02 -36.61
CA ALA A 655 9.28 15.64 -37.32
C ALA A 655 8.30 14.84 -36.43
N ALA A 656 8.81 14.01 -35.51
CA ALA A 656 7.99 13.22 -34.61
C ALA A 656 7.23 14.10 -33.58
N VAL A 657 7.89 15.12 -33.02
CA VAL A 657 7.29 16.05 -32.05
C VAL A 657 6.20 16.93 -32.69
N VAL A 658 6.40 17.37 -33.93
CA VAL A 658 5.39 18.15 -34.66
C VAL A 658 4.18 17.29 -35.06
N SER A 659 4.38 16.00 -35.34
CA SER A 659 3.28 15.08 -35.65
C SER A 659 2.43 14.70 -34.42
N ARG A 660 3.03 14.65 -33.21
CA ARG A 660 2.29 14.45 -31.94
C ARG A 660 1.37 15.64 -31.64
N LYS A 661 1.85 16.87 -31.86
CA LYS A 661 1.07 18.10 -31.59
C LYS A 661 -0.14 18.30 -32.52
N GLN A 662 -0.17 17.62 -33.67
CA GLN A 662 -1.31 17.65 -34.60
C GLN A 662 -2.34 16.53 -34.35
N ARG A 663 -2.07 15.57 -33.45
CA ARG A 663 -3.03 14.49 -33.09
C ARG A 663 -3.84 14.77 -31.84
N GLU A 664 -3.51 15.83 -31.09
CA GLU A 664 -4.23 16.27 -29.88
C GLU A 664 -5.06 17.55 -30.10
N GLN A 665 -5.45 17.85 -31.35
CA GLN A 665 -6.48 18.84 -31.70
C GLN A 665 -7.61 18.21 -32.50
#